data_AF-A0A512TJM6-F1
#
_entry.id   AF-A0A512TJM6-F1
#
_cell.length_a   1.000
_cell.length_b   1.000
_cell.length_c   1.000
_cell.angle_alpha   90.00
_cell.angle_beta   90.00
_cell.angle_gamma   90.00
#
_symmetry.space_group_name_H-M   'P 1'
#
loop_
_entity.id
_entity.type
_entity.pdbx_description
1 polymer ?
#
loop_
_entity_poly.entity_id
_entity_poly.type
_entity_poly.pdbx_seq_one_letter_code
_entity_poly.pdbx_strand_id
1 'polypeptide(L)'
;MNKRKIIILGIAFIIMFTIGLIMYMNYVGSGKAKENGDIYNENNYQKSNDKINVLDTDKKAQVIRNVTTSAKILSISFEGIDDSDTMTNVLELLDKYKVKATFIVSGIDSAENPDILNQIKDEGHEIGNASLNYKINVDDKSKEELIYDFSKSNKIIEDIINDKVNILKCKSETYSDELLEAAYACGNEYVLDNDSYLNYQSFKNYEEAYGYVNRLKNGSILSIKLNGVLDETEYTNKTNNEKPAIDKESGIKEKDIEEKHQVTTFEMIEWLLRAISQNKKAVVKVTDLANIVPDNNSIFNSYTSTLNYNYRDINTNKSNHNGIVEDKNNSNNAGNNEITDEKAEKPNSKYEVDLNSVDFKNLIDINDKRVVDINSEIYTTKNSVTYTFKGLSNENTLDYVLESLKQINGHGTFFVTKDEIEKYPERINKIIEYGNEIGNGGVTNNTKLLSKSTEDIAKEIYEVGIMLKNRGIKTNAYMPGYGYVNENVREALSSLKSLEEFKNYELFTYTKSPVITKYKRWKSDEIINDYFNINTYLSLRKGEVVYFRLDSDLFDDYTTVGNMITNLTENYVENGYIHRFDSKTNLYVPIKKKLGYSVVTLNELQEIDAINSKRYSLKKDFSALPQRTVKEADAILQKNYIGNIYVDLHGFNEEEQAKMDTEGFVNTNGESAVFFTFDDWGSDVVINDILDVLDKHNVKGTFFALGKYVDIESNISNANPNLLRTIALRGHDIGSHTYDHDQLDTDPEELKISLNKSHMVMDRVIGDLGSLKPYLRPPTLYINKSGLETAFQCGFDYVINGNISTHDYEAVSGEELLEGLESELVKKKGNIVVMHMNNQASYTAGALDKFLTKNEQGIYGERYRIAKLSDYLN
;
A
#
# COMPACT_ATOMS: atom_id res chain seq x y z
N MET A 1 -20.92 28.95 63.65
CA MET A 1 -21.88 28.59 62.58
C MET A 1 -22.94 27.66 63.18
N ASN A 2 -24.23 27.99 63.04
CA ASN A 2 -25.33 27.32 63.78
C ASN A 2 -25.47 25.84 63.37
N LYS A 3 -25.63 24.89 64.30
CA LYS A 3 -25.67 23.43 64.01
C LYS A 3 -26.70 23.07 62.93
N ARG A 4 -27.82 23.81 62.85
CA ARG A 4 -28.80 23.70 61.77
C ARG A 4 -28.24 24.01 60.38
N LYS A 5 -27.34 25.00 60.24
CA LYS A 5 -26.71 25.34 58.95
C LYS A 5 -25.72 24.28 58.49
N ILE A 6 -25.00 23.62 59.41
CA ILE A 6 -24.07 22.54 59.07
C ILE A 6 -24.85 21.31 58.58
N ILE A 7 -25.99 20.99 59.20
CA ILE A 7 -26.86 19.90 58.76
C ILE A 7 -27.48 20.21 57.39
N ILE A 8 -27.94 21.45 57.17
CA ILE A 8 -28.48 21.87 55.86
C ILE A 8 -27.40 21.84 54.77
N LEU A 9 -26.17 22.25 55.07
CA LEU A 9 -25.04 22.16 54.14
C LEU A 9 -24.63 20.71 53.85
N GLY A 10 -24.67 19.84 54.85
CA GLY A 10 -24.41 18.40 54.67
C GLY A 10 -25.48 17.73 53.81
N ILE A 11 -26.76 18.05 54.03
CA ILE A 11 -27.87 17.54 53.22
C ILE A 11 -27.78 18.08 51.79
N ALA A 12 -27.46 19.38 51.61
CA ALA A 12 -27.26 19.97 50.30
C ALA A 12 -26.07 19.35 49.54
N PHE A 13 -24.99 19.00 50.25
CA PHE A 13 -23.84 18.31 49.68
C PHE A 13 -24.19 16.89 49.25
N ILE A 14 -24.95 16.14 50.07
CA ILE A 14 -25.41 14.79 49.72
C ILE A 14 -26.35 14.83 48.51
N ILE A 15 -27.24 15.82 48.43
CA ILE A 15 -28.15 16.01 47.29
C ILE A 15 -27.38 16.39 46.03
N MET A 16 -26.41 17.31 46.11
CA MET A 16 -25.55 17.64 44.96
C MET A 16 -24.68 16.45 44.53
N PHE A 17 -24.18 15.66 45.48
CA PHE A 17 -23.41 14.47 45.18
C PHE A 17 -24.26 13.38 44.53
N THR A 18 -25.50 13.18 44.99
CA THR A 18 -26.42 12.22 44.36
C THR A 18 -26.93 12.69 43.01
N ILE A 19 -27.20 13.99 42.82
CA ILE A 19 -27.53 14.56 41.50
C ILE A 19 -26.33 14.44 40.56
N GLY A 20 -25.10 14.70 41.04
CA GLY A 20 -23.87 14.49 40.29
C GLY A 20 -23.65 13.03 39.93
N LEU A 21 -23.95 12.09 40.83
CA LEU A 21 -23.86 10.66 40.58
C LEU A 21 -24.93 10.19 39.59
N ILE A 22 -26.15 10.72 39.66
CA ILE A 22 -27.23 10.43 38.70
C ILE A 22 -26.94 11.07 37.34
N MET A 23 -26.37 12.27 37.29
CA MET A 23 -25.92 12.91 36.05
C MET A 23 -24.72 12.17 35.46
N TYR A 24 -23.80 11.67 36.27
CA TYR A 24 -22.69 10.82 35.83
C TYR A 24 -23.19 9.47 35.33
N MET A 25 -24.11 8.82 36.05
CA MET A 25 -24.73 7.57 35.60
C MET A 25 -25.61 7.76 34.36
N ASN A 26 -26.26 8.91 34.20
CA ASN A 26 -26.97 9.26 32.98
C ASN A 26 -26.02 9.67 31.85
N TYR A 27 -24.87 10.28 32.14
CA TYR A 27 -23.83 10.57 31.14
C TYR A 27 -23.22 9.27 30.63
N VAL A 28 -22.84 8.36 31.53
CA VAL A 28 -22.36 7.00 31.22
C VAL A 28 -23.47 6.14 30.59
N GLY A 29 -24.73 6.39 30.93
CA GLY A 29 -25.89 5.64 30.42
C GLY A 29 -26.50 6.17 29.11
N SER A 30 -26.27 7.43 28.74
CA SER A 30 -26.85 8.07 27.55
C SER A 30 -25.82 8.55 26.52
N GLY A 31 -24.53 8.54 26.85
CA GLY A 31 -23.42 8.76 25.92
C GLY A 31 -22.96 7.47 25.24
N LYS A 32 -23.82 6.82 24.46
CA LYS A 32 -23.38 5.90 23.40
C LYS A 32 -23.44 6.64 22.06
N ALA A 33 -22.50 7.57 21.89
CA ALA A 33 -22.09 8.10 20.60
C ALA A 33 -20.58 7.91 20.49
N LYS A 34 -20.17 7.31 19.38
CA LYS A 34 -18.83 6.81 19.04
C LYS A 34 -17.71 7.81 19.35
N GLU A 35 -16.87 7.51 20.34
CA GLU A 35 -15.49 8.01 20.43
C GLU A 35 -14.56 6.87 19.97
N ASN A 36 -14.02 7.01 18.76
CA ASN A 36 -12.89 6.23 18.28
C ASN A 36 -11.63 6.85 18.89
N GLY A 37 -11.15 6.30 20.00
CA GLY A 37 -10.00 6.82 20.71
C GLY A 37 -9.70 6.04 21.96
N ASP A 38 -9.54 4.72 21.84
CA ASP A 38 -8.94 3.86 22.87
C ASP A 38 -8.65 2.47 22.27
N ILE A 39 -7.71 2.41 21.32
CA ILE A 39 -6.99 1.18 20.99
C ILE A 39 -5.51 1.50 21.15
N TYR A 40 -5.04 1.74 22.38
CA TYR A 40 -3.64 1.62 22.84
C TYR A 40 -3.62 2.04 24.31
N ASN A 41 -4.03 1.12 25.18
CA ASN A 41 -3.92 1.31 26.63
C ASN A 41 -3.30 0.03 27.20
N GLU A 42 -2.04 0.12 27.64
CA GLU A 42 -1.25 -0.96 28.26
C GLU A 42 -1.96 -1.63 29.45
N ASN A 43 -2.94 -0.98 30.06
CA ASN A 43 -3.72 -1.56 31.16
C ASN A 43 -4.71 -2.65 30.72
N ASN A 44 -4.98 -2.80 29.41
CA ASN A 44 -5.69 -3.95 28.87
C ASN A 44 -4.76 -5.15 28.61
N TYR A 45 -3.44 -4.96 28.61
CA TYR A 45 -2.44 -6.02 28.39
C TYR A 45 -2.38 -7.01 29.56
N GLN A 46 -2.59 -6.54 30.80
CA GLN A 46 -2.71 -7.42 31.97
C GLN A 46 -4.10 -8.08 32.09
N LYS A 47 -5.17 -7.41 31.66
CA LYS A 47 -6.52 -7.99 31.66
C LYS A 47 -6.75 -9.02 30.56
N SER A 48 -6.00 -8.97 29.45
CA SER A 48 -5.98 -10.04 28.44
C SER A 48 -5.23 -11.27 28.95
N ASN A 49 -4.14 -11.10 29.72
CA ASN A 49 -3.47 -12.22 30.39
C ASN A 49 -4.36 -12.91 31.43
N ASP A 50 -5.28 -12.19 32.08
CA ASP A 50 -6.26 -12.79 33.01
C ASP A 50 -7.30 -13.70 32.33
N LYS A 51 -7.42 -13.65 30.99
CA LYS A 51 -8.23 -14.61 30.20
C LYS A 51 -7.40 -15.66 29.45
N ILE A 52 -6.07 -15.58 29.43
CA ILE A 52 -5.18 -16.68 29.00
C ILE A 52 -5.07 -17.69 30.16
N ASN A 53 -6.21 -18.09 30.70
CA ASN A 53 -6.37 -19.09 31.75
C ASN A 53 -7.62 -19.91 31.44
N VAL A 54 -7.65 -20.53 30.26
CA VAL A 54 -8.01 -21.93 30.02
C VAL A 54 -7.46 -22.29 28.64
N LEU A 55 -6.14 -22.54 28.54
CA LEU A 55 -5.60 -23.30 27.42
C LEU A 55 -6.05 -24.75 27.62
N ASP A 56 -7.19 -25.13 27.04
CA ASP A 56 -7.50 -26.54 26.81
C ASP A 56 -6.58 -27.00 25.66
N THR A 57 -5.30 -27.24 25.96
CA THR A 57 -4.23 -27.53 25.00
C THR A 57 -4.42 -28.84 24.24
N ASP A 58 -5.43 -29.63 24.60
CA ASP A 58 -5.65 -30.97 24.06
C ASP A 58 -6.67 -30.97 22.91
N LYS A 59 -7.20 -29.81 22.52
CA LYS A 59 -8.18 -29.67 21.42
C LYS A 59 -7.60 -28.90 20.24
N LYS A 60 -7.94 -29.39 19.05
CA LYS A 60 -7.51 -28.85 17.75
C LYS A 60 -8.71 -28.29 17.02
N ALA A 61 -8.50 -27.17 16.34
CA ALA A 61 -9.47 -26.62 15.41
C ALA A 61 -9.73 -27.63 14.29
N GLN A 62 -10.99 -27.75 13.86
CA GLN A 62 -11.34 -28.64 12.78
C GLN A 62 -11.01 -27.97 11.44
N VAL A 63 -10.21 -28.65 10.61
CA VAL A 63 -9.98 -28.16 9.23
C VAL A 63 -11.20 -28.46 8.37
N ILE A 64 -11.84 -27.42 7.84
CA ILE A 64 -12.95 -27.54 6.89
C ILE A 64 -12.37 -27.54 5.48
N ARG A 65 -12.48 -28.69 4.80
CA ARG A 65 -12.12 -28.89 3.39
C ARG A 65 -12.84 -30.10 2.81
N ASN A 66 -13.03 -30.12 1.49
CA ASN A 66 -13.57 -31.26 0.73
C ASN A 66 -14.89 -31.82 1.31
N VAL A 67 -15.77 -30.94 1.81
CA VAL A 67 -17.04 -31.37 2.41
C VAL A 67 -17.88 -32.05 1.34
N THR A 68 -18.31 -33.28 1.61
CA THR A 68 -19.15 -34.05 0.68
C THR A 68 -20.51 -34.29 1.31
N THR A 69 -21.57 -33.93 0.60
CA THR A 69 -22.95 -34.09 1.07
C THR A 69 -23.90 -34.48 -0.07
N SER A 70 -24.99 -35.17 0.26
CA SER A 70 -26.07 -35.46 -0.70
C SER A 70 -26.94 -34.23 -0.97
N ALA A 71 -26.97 -33.26 -0.05
CA ALA A 71 -27.72 -32.01 -0.18
C ALA A 71 -27.12 -31.12 -1.28
N LYS A 72 -27.96 -30.49 -2.11
CA LYS A 72 -27.51 -29.60 -3.19
C LYS A 72 -27.11 -28.23 -2.65
N ILE A 73 -26.00 -28.18 -1.95
CA ILE A 73 -25.48 -26.96 -1.32
C ILE A 73 -23.99 -26.77 -1.62
N LEU A 74 -23.51 -25.56 -1.45
CA LEU A 74 -22.09 -25.19 -1.50
C LEU A 74 -21.86 -23.97 -0.59
N SER A 75 -20.60 -23.59 -0.35
CA SER A 75 -20.27 -22.34 0.32
C SER A 75 -19.45 -21.42 -0.58
N ILE A 76 -19.61 -20.11 -0.38
CA ILE A 76 -18.81 -19.06 -1.01
C ILE A 76 -18.12 -18.28 0.11
N SER A 77 -16.79 -18.19 0.04
CA SER A 77 -16.00 -17.27 0.85
C SER A 77 -15.40 -16.16 0.00
N PHE A 78 -15.43 -14.93 0.49
CA PHE A 78 -14.74 -13.79 -0.10
C PHE A 78 -13.47 -13.51 0.70
N GLU A 79 -12.34 -13.32 0.04
CA GLU A 79 -11.07 -13.01 0.68
C GLU A 79 -10.73 -11.53 0.59
N GLY A 80 -10.44 -10.95 1.76
CA GLY A 80 -10.08 -9.55 1.93
C GLY A 80 -11.27 -8.60 1.91
N ILE A 81 -10.93 -7.32 1.97
CA ILE A 81 -11.85 -6.20 1.78
C ILE A 81 -11.36 -5.43 0.56
N ASP A 82 -12.29 -4.99 -0.26
CA ASP A 82 -12.02 -4.11 -1.41
C ASP A 82 -12.54 -2.69 -1.13
N ASP A 83 -12.45 -1.81 -2.11
CA ASP A 83 -13.03 -0.49 -2.01
C ASP A 83 -14.54 -0.54 -1.68
N SER A 84 -15.04 0.51 -1.03
CA SER A 84 -16.42 0.57 -0.54
C SER A 84 -17.47 0.36 -1.63
N ASP A 85 -17.22 0.76 -2.88
CA ASP A 85 -18.18 0.58 -3.98
C ASP A 85 -18.20 -0.89 -4.41
N THR A 86 -17.03 -1.50 -4.57
CA THR A 86 -16.93 -2.94 -4.87
C THR A 86 -17.60 -3.77 -3.78
N MET A 87 -17.33 -3.46 -2.51
CA MET A 87 -17.95 -4.15 -1.38
C MET A 87 -19.46 -3.99 -1.34
N THR A 88 -19.97 -2.76 -1.55
CA THR A 88 -21.41 -2.50 -1.63
C THR A 88 -22.06 -3.27 -2.77
N ASN A 89 -21.44 -3.26 -3.96
CA ASN A 89 -21.96 -3.97 -5.13
C ASN A 89 -21.98 -5.50 -4.94
N VAL A 90 -20.96 -6.07 -4.28
CA VAL A 90 -20.93 -7.49 -3.94
C VAL A 90 -22.06 -7.83 -2.97
N LEU A 91 -22.22 -7.04 -1.92
CA LEU A 91 -23.29 -7.23 -0.92
C LEU A 91 -24.69 -7.09 -1.55
N GLU A 92 -24.90 -6.09 -2.40
CA GLU A 92 -26.14 -5.93 -3.18
C GLU A 92 -26.43 -7.13 -4.10
N LEU A 93 -25.41 -7.70 -4.75
CA LEU A 93 -25.57 -8.93 -5.52
C LEU A 93 -25.96 -10.10 -4.63
N LEU A 94 -25.30 -10.28 -3.49
CA LEU A 94 -25.65 -11.35 -2.56
C LEU A 94 -27.08 -11.20 -2.05
N ASP A 95 -27.54 -9.99 -1.72
CA ASP A 95 -28.94 -9.76 -1.35
C ASP A 95 -29.92 -9.98 -2.50
N LYS A 96 -29.58 -9.52 -3.72
CA LYS A 96 -30.37 -9.74 -4.95
C LYS A 96 -30.61 -11.23 -5.18
N TYR A 97 -29.61 -12.06 -4.96
CA TYR A 97 -29.70 -13.52 -5.09
C TYR A 97 -30.10 -14.24 -3.79
N LYS A 98 -30.38 -13.50 -2.71
CA LYS A 98 -30.72 -14.01 -1.37
C LYS A 98 -29.73 -15.05 -0.85
N VAL A 99 -28.45 -14.80 -1.09
CA VAL A 99 -27.31 -15.62 -0.66
C VAL A 99 -26.68 -15.01 0.59
N LYS A 100 -26.34 -15.86 1.56
CA LYS A 100 -25.43 -15.52 2.65
C LYS A 100 -24.11 -16.26 2.43
N ALA A 101 -23.02 -15.54 2.64
CA ALA A 101 -21.66 -15.93 2.32
C ALA A 101 -20.74 -15.66 3.52
N THR A 102 -19.49 -16.07 3.41
CA THR A 102 -18.47 -15.88 4.44
C THR A 102 -17.43 -14.89 3.95
N PHE A 103 -17.06 -13.88 4.74
CA PHE A 103 -16.01 -12.91 4.41
C PHE A 103 -14.82 -13.16 5.33
N ILE A 104 -13.68 -13.47 4.73
CA ILE A 104 -12.43 -13.77 5.41
C ILE A 104 -11.57 -12.50 5.36
N VAL A 105 -11.42 -11.83 6.51
CA VAL A 105 -10.82 -10.49 6.62
C VAL A 105 -9.65 -10.49 7.61
N SER A 106 -8.60 -9.73 7.31
CA SER A 106 -7.46 -9.60 8.22
C SER A 106 -7.76 -8.61 9.35
N GLY A 107 -7.04 -8.72 10.47
CA GLY A 107 -7.19 -7.77 11.57
C GLY A 107 -6.86 -6.33 11.16
N ILE A 108 -5.88 -6.14 10.28
CA ILE A 108 -5.51 -4.81 9.74
C ILE A 108 -6.63 -4.26 8.85
N ASP A 109 -7.09 -5.02 7.85
CA ASP A 109 -8.16 -4.56 6.93
C ASP A 109 -9.43 -4.22 7.71
N SER A 110 -9.71 -5.00 8.77
CA SER A 110 -10.85 -4.81 9.65
C SER A 110 -10.77 -3.51 10.44
N ALA A 111 -9.60 -3.20 11.02
CA ALA A 111 -9.36 -1.96 11.74
C ALA A 111 -9.47 -0.72 10.83
N GLU A 112 -9.04 -0.85 9.58
CA GLU A 112 -9.11 0.22 8.58
C GLU A 112 -10.53 0.42 8.04
N ASN A 113 -11.35 -0.64 7.98
CA ASN A 113 -12.67 -0.62 7.34
C ASN A 113 -13.81 -1.12 8.26
N PRO A 114 -14.00 -0.54 9.46
CA PRO A 114 -14.95 -1.05 10.44
C PRO A 114 -16.42 -0.91 9.99
N ASP A 115 -16.74 0.08 9.15
CA ASP A 115 -18.11 0.28 8.65
C ASP A 115 -18.50 -0.82 7.63
N ILE A 116 -17.56 -1.28 6.79
CA ILE A 116 -17.79 -2.37 5.84
C ILE A 116 -18.02 -3.69 6.61
N LEU A 117 -17.26 -3.94 7.68
CA LEU A 117 -17.46 -5.10 8.55
C LEU A 117 -18.84 -5.13 9.19
N ASN A 118 -19.28 -3.98 9.71
CA ASN A 118 -20.62 -3.86 10.27
C ASN A 118 -21.69 -4.08 9.20
N GLN A 119 -21.50 -3.55 7.98
CA GLN A 119 -22.43 -3.80 6.88
C GLN A 119 -22.50 -5.30 6.52
N ILE A 120 -21.36 -5.97 6.37
CA ILE A 120 -21.29 -7.42 6.13
C ILE A 120 -22.08 -8.19 7.20
N LYS A 121 -21.88 -7.84 8.48
CA LYS A 121 -22.59 -8.47 9.60
C LYS A 121 -24.08 -8.14 9.62
N ASP A 122 -24.46 -6.89 9.44
CA ASP A 122 -25.85 -6.41 9.49
C ASP A 122 -26.69 -7.02 8.36
N GLU A 123 -26.08 -7.23 7.20
CA GLU A 123 -26.67 -7.97 6.09
C GLU A 123 -26.70 -9.49 6.35
N GLY A 124 -26.18 -9.97 7.48
CA GLY A 124 -26.30 -11.36 7.94
C GLY A 124 -25.31 -12.31 7.29
N HIS A 125 -24.21 -11.82 6.72
CA HIS A 125 -23.10 -12.65 6.27
C HIS A 125 -22.26 -13.16 7.47
N GLU A 126 -21.40 -14.14 7.23
CA GLU A 126 -20.44 -14.63 8.22
C GLU A 126 -19.10 -13.92 8.05
N ILE A 127 -18.39 -13.65 9.15
CA ILE A 127 -17.06 -13.04 9.12
C ILE A 127 -16.07 -14.01 9.78
N GLY A 128 -14.96 -14.26 9.09
CA GLY A 128 -13.84 -15.09 9.55
C GLY A 128 -12.54 -14.29 9.61
N ASN A 129 -11.62 -14.74 10.45
CA ASN A 129 -10.31 -14.14 10.67
C ASN A 129 -9.30 -14.65 9.63
N ALA A 130 -8.54 -13.74 9.03
CA ALA A 130 -7.50 -14.02 8.06
C ALA A 130 -6.06 -13.85 8.62
N SER A 131 -5.87 -13.99 9.94
CA SER A 131 -4.74 -13.47 10.74
C SER A 131 -4.66 -11.93 10.77
N LEU A 132 -3.72 -11.36 11.51
CA LEU A 132 -3.45 -9.91 11.50
C LEU A 132 -3.03 -9.44 10.11
N ASN A 133 -2.24 -10.24 9.39
CA ASN A 133 -1.80 -9.95 8.03
C ASN A 133 -1.86 -11.23 7.17
N TYR A 134 -2.90 -11.31 6.33
CA TYR A 134 -3.21 -12.47 5.49
C TYR A 134 -2.12 -12.87 4.49
N LYS A 135 -1.14 -12.00 4.20
CA LYS A 135 -0.08 -12.27 3.21
C LYS A 135 1.09 -13.09 3.78
N ILE A 136 1.15 -13.29 5.09
CA ILE A 136 2.26 -13.98 5.75
C ILE A 136 1.99 -15.49 5.78
N ASN A 137 2.94 -16.30 5.30
CA ASN A 137 2.92 -17.74 5.54
C ASN A 137 3.13 -18.00 7.03
N VAL A 138 2.26 -18.79 7.65
CA VAL A 138 2.26 -19.05 9.09
C VAL A 138 2.94 -20.38 9.46
N ASP A 139 3.40 -21.18 8.49
CA ASP A 139 4.02 -22.49 8.72
C ASP A 139 5.32 -22.41 9.55
N ASP A 140 6.05 -21.30 9.47
CA ASP A 140 7.32 -21.10 10.19
C ASP A 140 7.16 -20.42 11.57
N LYS A 141 5.93 -20.09 11.99
CA LYS A 141 5.66 -19.39 13.27
C LYS A 141 5.57 -20.37 14.45
N SER A 142 6.06 -19.95 15.60
CA SER A 142 5.85 -20.66 16.87
C SER A 142 4.39 -20.64 17.31
N LYS A 143 4.00 -21.57 18.18
CA LYS A 143 2.62 -21.66 18.70
C LYS A 143 2.22 -20.38 19.43
N GLU A 144 3.15 -19.75 20.14
CA GLU A 144 2.96 -18.48 20.86
C GLU A 144 2.72 -17.31 19.90
N GLU A 145 3.50 -17.21 18.81
CA GLU A 145 3.29 -16.21 17.76
C GLU A 145 1.95 -16.39 17.05
N LEU A 146 1.56 -17.64 16.78
CA LEU A 146 0.25 -17.96 16.21
C LEU A 146 -0.89 -17.55 17.16
N ILE A 147 -0.75 -17.83 18.46
CA ILE A 147 -1.74 -17.42 19.46
C ILE A 147 -1.84 -15.89 19.53
N TYR A 148 -0.71 -15.18 19.55
CA TYR A 148 -0.71 -13.72 19.57
C TYR A 148 -1.38 -13.13 18.33
N ASP A 149 -1.01 -13.62 17.15
CA ASP A 149 -1.54 -13.18 15.87
C ASP A 149 -3.07 -13.41 15.80
N PHE A 150 -3.51 -14.65 16.01
CA PHE A 150 -4.92 -15.01 15.89
C PHE A 150 -5.79 -14.35 16.95
N SER A 151 -5.33 -14.29 18.20
CA SER A 151 -6.09 -13.65 19.29
C SER A 151 -6.23 -12.14 19.11
N LYS A 152 -5.17 -11.46 18.64
CA LYS A 152 -5.23 -10.01 18.39
C LYS A 152 -6.13 -9.69 17.20
N SER A 153 -6.04 -10.46 16.12
CA SER A 153 -6.92 -10.29 14.97
C SER A 153 -8.38 -10.58 15.32
N ASN A 154 -8.66 -11.69 16.02
CA ASN A 154 -10.00 -11.98 16.54
C ASN A 154 -10.50 -10.82 17.39
N LYS A 155 -9.70 -10.33 18.34
CA LYS A 155 -10.11 -9.23 19.21
C LYS A 155 -10.51 -7.98 18.42
N ILE A 156 -9.74 -7.58 17.42
CA ILE A 156 -10.07 -6.43 16.57
C ILE A 156 -11.41 -6.64 15.87
N ILE A 157 -11.58 -7.80 15.20
CA ILE A 157 -12.79 -8.11 14.45
C ILE A 157 -14.00 -8.19 15.40
N GLU A 158 -13.88 -8.94 16.49
CA GLU A 158 -14.92 -9.13 17.50
C GLU A 158 -15.35 -7.81 18.16
N ASP A 159 -14.40 -6.90 18.43
CA ASP A 159 -14.69 -5.58 19.00
C ASP A 159 -15.47 -4.70 18.00
N ILE A 160 -15.18 -4.79 16.69
CA ILE A 160 -15.89 -4.04 15.63
C ILE A 160 -17.29 -4.57 15.42
N ILE A 161 -17.43 -5.88 15.24
CA ILE A 161 -18.71 -6.49 14.85
C ILE A 161 -19.57 -6.81 16.08
N ASN A 162 -19.00 -6.78 17.29
CA ASN A 162 -19.65 -7.19 18.52
C ASN A 162 -20.27 -8.61 18.41
N ASP A 163 -19.49 -9.55 17.87
CA ASP A 163 -19.79 -10.98 17.77
C ASP A 163 -18.52 -11.82 17.95
N LYS A 164 -18.68 -13.13 18.06
CA LYS A 164 -17.57 -14.09 18.03
C LYS A 164 -17.15 -14.47 16.61
N VAL A 165 -15.84 -14.65 16.42
CA VAL A 165 -15.25 -15.09 15.16
C VAL A 165 -14.76 -16.54 15.30
N ASN A 166 -15.45 -17.47 14.65
CA ASN A 166 -15.20 -18.90 14.83
C ASN A 166 -14.34 -19.54 13.73
N ILE A 167 -14.13 -18.84 12.61
CA ILE A 167 -13.36 -19.32 11.46
C ILE A 167 -12.03 -18.59 11.39
N LEU A 168 -10.95 -19.35 11.20
CA LEU A 168 -9.64 -18.84 10.80
C LEU A 168 -9.30 -19.32 9.39
N LYS A 169 -8.73 -18.45 8.56
CA LYS A 169 -8.01 -18.81 7.34
C LYS A 169 -6.62 -18.21 7.39
N CYS A 170 -5.60 -18.99 7.08
CA CYS A 170 -4.23 -18.54 7.03
C CYS A 170 -3.49 -19.24 5.89
N LYS A 171 -2.43 -18.62 5.39
CA LYS A 171 -1.58 -19.23 4.36
C LYS A 171 -0.68 -20.26 5.02
N SER A 172 -1.03 -21.53 4.90
CA SER A 172 -0.30 -22.68 5.44
C SER A 172 -0.38 -23.86 4.47
N GLU A 173 0.74 -24.53 4.24
CA GLU A 173 0.84 -25.74 3.41
C GLU A 173 0.55 -27.02 4.21
N THR A 174 0.75 -26.96 5.53
CA THR A 174 0.80 -28.14 6.40
C THR A 174 -0.38 -28.26 7.36
N TYR A 175 -0.99 -27.14 7.79
CA TYR A 175 -1.98 -27.09 8.87
C TYR A 175 -1.55 -27.93 10.08
N SER A 176 -0.36 -27.62 10.63
CA SER A 176 0.28 -28.36 11.72
C SER A 176 -0.61 -28.47 12.96
N ASP A 177 -0.32 -29.45 13.81
CA ASP A 177 -1.03 -29.65 15.08
C ASP A 177 -0.92 -28.41 15.97
N GLU A 178 0.27 -27.77 16.00
CA GLU A 178 0.53 -26.53 16.73
C GLU A 178 -0.35 -25.38 16.24
N LEU A 179 -0.56 -25.26 14.92
CA LEU A 179 -1.44 -24.26 14.33
C LEU A 179 -2.90 -24.50 14.69
N LEU A 180 -3.38 -25.74 14.61
CA LEU A 180 -4.77 -26.08 14.94
C LEU A 180 -5.06 -25.90 16.43
N GLU A 181 -4.09 -26.21 17.31
CA GLU A 181 -4.18 -25.94 18.74
C GLU A 181 -4.18 -24.44 19.03
N ALA A 182 -3.33 -23.66 18.35
CA ALA A 182 -3.29 -22.21 18.48
C ALA A 182 -4.60 -21.56 18.03
N ALA A 183 -5.14 -21.97 16.89
CA ALA A 183 -6.42 -21.50 16.36
C ALA A 183 -7.57 -21.78 17.35
N TYR A 184 -7.65 -23.02 17.86
CA TYR A 184 -8.67 -23.40 18.83
C TYR A 184 -8.55 -22.61 20.14
N ALA A 185 -7.32 -22.44 20.64
CA ALA A 185 -7.03 -21.64 21.84
C ALA A 185 -7.47 -20.17 21.70
N CYS A 186 -7.44 -19.63 20.48
CA CYS A 186 -7.86 -18.25 20.19
C CYS A 186 -9.37 -18.08 19.98
N GLY A 187 -10.14 -19.17 20.07
CA GLY A 187 -11.59 -19.18 19.85
C GLY A 187 -12.02 -19.48 18.41
N ASN A 188 -11.07 -19.81 17.52
CA ASN A 188 -11.40 -20.27 16.17
C ASN A 188 -11.55 -21.80 16.17
N GLU A 189 -12.79 -22.27 16.28
CA GLU A 189 -13.11 -23.72 16.27
C GLU A 189 -12.81 -24.37 14.91
N TYR A 190 -12.77 -23.57 13.84
CA TYR A 190 -12.59 -24.04 12.48
C TYR A 190 -11.43 -23.35 11.77
N VAL A 191 -10.63 -24.12 11.02
CA VAL A 191 -9.65 -23.60 10.06
C VAL A 191 -10.13 -23.91 8.64
N LEU A 192 -10.26 -22.88 7.81
CA LEU A 192 -10.80 -23.01 6.46
C LEU A 192 -9.70 -23.30 5.43
N ASP A 193 -9.85 -24.40 4.68
CA ASP A 193 -9.00 -24.76 3.55
C ASP A 193 -9.91 -24.99 2.31
N ASN A 194 -9.90 -24.02 1.38
CA ASN A 194 -10.87 -23.97 0.28
C ASN A 194 -10.61 -25.00 -0.83
N ASP A 195 -11.67 -25.47 -1.47
CA ASP A 195 -11.58 -26.49 -2.55
C ASP A 195 -11.18 -25.88 -3.90
N SER A 196 -11.49 -24.61 -4.13
CA SER A 196 -11.25 -23.93 -5.40
C SER A 196 -11.21 -22.42 -5.21
N TYR A 197 -10.38 -21.76 -6.01
CA TYR A 197 -10.19 -20.32 -6.00
C TYR A 197 -10.70 -19.71 -7.31
N LEU A 198 -11.41 -18.60 -7.21
CA LEU A 198 -11.97 -17.83 -8.31
C LEU A 198 -11.56 -16.36 -8.20
N ASN A 199 -11.45 -15.71 -9.36
CA ASN A 199 -11.27 -14.27 -9.49
C ASN A 199 -12.00 -13.80 -10.76
N TYR A 200 -11.89 -12.52 -11.10
CA TYR A 200 -12.56 -11.94 -12.28
C TYR A 200 -12.24 -12.64 -13.62
N GLN A 201 -11.12 -13.38 -13.70
CA GLN A 201 -10.70 -14.10 -14.91
C GLN A 201 -11.26 -15.53 -15.00
N SER A 202 -11.95 -16.02 -13.96
CA SER A 202 -12.36 -17.42 -13.88
C SER A 202 -13.36 -17.85 -14.96
N PHE A 203 -14.16 -16.92 -15.49
CA PHE A 203 -15.14 -17.19 -16.53
C PHE A 203 -15.11 -16.11 -17.61
N LYS A 204 -15.20 -16.52 -18.88
CA LYS A 204 -15.26 -15.59 -20.03
C LYS A 204 -16.70 -15.22 -20.41
N ASN A 205 -17.67 -16.01 -19.97
CA ASN A 205 -19.11 -15.78 -20.17
C ASN A 205 -19.91 -16.60 -19.15
N TYR A 206 -21.22 -16.35 -19.13
CA TYR A 206 -22.17 -17.05 -18.28
C TYR A 206 -22.16 -18.58 -18.45
N GLU A 207 -21.98 -19.10 -19.68
CA GLU A 207 -22.03 -20.54 -19.95
C GLU A 207 -20.85 -21.29 -19.31
N GLU A 208 -19.67 -20.66 -19.25
CA GLU A 208 -18.51 -21.19 -18.54
C GLU A 208 -18.78 -21.27 -17.03
N ALA A 209 -19.38 -20.23 -16.44
CA ALA A 209 -19.80 -20.22 -15.03
C ALA A 209 -20.86 -21.29 -14.75
N TYR A 210 -21.87 -21.41 -15.62
CA TYR A 210 -22.91 -22.43 -15.53
C TYR A 210 -22.35 -23.85 -15.57
N GLY A 211 -21.46 -24.11 -16.54
CA GLY A 211 -20.77 -25.39 -16.69
C GLY A 211 -19.87 -25.71 -15.49
N TYR A 212 -19.15 -24.72 -14.96
CA TYR A 212 -18.34 -24.88 -13.75
C TYR A 212 -19.20 -25.28 -12.55
N VAL A 213 -20.27 -24.54 -12.25
CA VAL A 213 -21.17 -24.83 -11.14
C VAL A 213 -21.85 -26.19 -11.27
N ASN A 214 -22.22 -26.60 -12.48
CA ASN A 214 -22.81 -27.91 -12.75
C ASN A 214 -21.84 -29.06 -12.41
N ARG A 215 -20.52 -28.85 -12.61
CA ARG A 215 -19.48 -29.85 -12.28
C ARG A 215 -19.07 -29.85 -10.81
N LEU A 216 -19.34 -28.79 -10.06
CA LEU A 216 -19.01 -28.74 -8.64
C LEU A 216 -19.69 -29.86 -7.86
N LYS A 217 -18.97 -30.46 -6.92
CA LYS A 217 -19.55 -31.42 -5.99
C LYS A 217 -20.48 -30.69 -5.01
N ASN A 218 -21.44 -31.42 -4.47
CA ASN A 218 -22.25 -30.92 -3.38
C ASN A 218 -21.39 -30.83 -2.12
N GLY A 219 -21.39 -29.68 -1.48
CA GLY A 219 -20.53 -29.32 -0.35
C GLY A 219 -19.23 -28.61 -0.73
N SER A 220 -19.02 -28.28 -2.02
CA SER A 220 -17.83 -27.52 -2.43
C SER A 220 -17.72 -26.15 -1.75
N ILE A 221 -16.50 -25.74 -1.41
CA ILE A 221 -16.17 -24.45 -0.82
C ILE A 221 -15.40 -23.61 -1.83
N LEU A 222 -16.05 -22.58 -2.37
CA LEU A 222 -15.47 -21.68 -3.36
C LEU A 222 -14.89 -20.44 -2.67
N SER A 223 -13.62 -20.13 -2.90
CA SER A 223 -13.05 -18.85 -2.51
C SER A 223 -13.03 -17.87 -3.66
N ILE A 224 -13.41 -16.62 -3.41
CA ILE A 224 -13.39 -15.53 -4.38
C ILE A 224 -12.43 -14.46 -3.87
N LYS A 225 -11.35 -14.21 -4.62
CA LYS A 225 -10.48 -13.06 -4.35
C LYS A 225 -11.13 -11.81 -4.92
N LEU A 226 -11.43 -10.86 -4.05
CA LEU A 226 -11.96 -9.56 -4.44
C LEU A 226 -10.86 -8.69 -5.09
N ASN A 227 -9.63 -8.78 -4.55
CA ASN A 227 -8.46 -8.08 -5.03
C ASN A 227 -7.34 -9.01 -5.54
N GLY A 228 -6.77 -8.70 -6.71
CA GLY A 228 -5.58 -9.35 -7.28
C GLY A 228 -5.82 -10.53 -8.24
N VAL A 229 -4.71 -11.17 -8.65
CA VAL A 229 -4.70 -12.44 -9.42
C VAL A 229 -4.45 -13.62 -8.47
N LEU A 230 -4.76 -14.85 -8.90
CA LEU A 230 -4.44 -16.04 -8.10
C LEU A 230 -2.91 -16.21 -7.99
N ASP A 231 -2.42 -16.78 -6.90
CA ASP A 231 -1.01 -17.14 -6.73
C ASP A 231 -0.72 -18.59 -7.21
N GLU A 232 0.57 -18.95 -7.35
CA GLU A 232 0.96 -20.27 -7.91
C GLU A 232 0.36 -21.46 -7.15
N THR A 233 0.21 -21.35 -5.82
CA THR A 233 -0.42 -22.36 -4.96
C THR A 233 -1.93 -22.49 -5.17
N GLU A 234 -2.58 -21.42 -5.64
CA GLU A 234 -4.01 -21.35 -5.96
C GLU A 234 -4.34 -21.79 -7.39
N TYR A 235 -3.35 -21.84 -8.29
CA TYR A 235 -3.49 -22.40 -9.64
C TYR A 235 -3.42 -23.94 -9.65
N THR A 236 -2.73 -24.56 -8.70
CA THR A 236 -2.50 -26.01 -8.70
C THR A 236 -3.61 -26.78 -7.99
N ASN A 237 -4.45 -27.46 -8.76
CA ASN A 237 -5.26 -28.57 -8.23
C ASN A 237 -4.33 -29.66 -7.68
N LYS A 238 -4.38 -29.92 -6.36
CA LYS A 238 -3.88 -31.18 -5.78
C LYS A 238 -4.73 -32.33 -6.31
N THR A 239 -4.36 -32.90 -7.45
CA THR A 239 -4.82 -34.22 -7.89
C THR A 239 -3.65 -35.10 -8.29
N ASN A 240 -3.42 -36.14 -7.50
CA ASN A 240 -2.67 -37.33 -7.88
C ASN A 240 -3.22 -37.88 -9.21
N ASN A 241 -2.35 -38.10 -10.21
CA ASN A 241 -2.03 -39.44 -10.71
C ASN A 241 -1.14 -39.40 -11.97
N GLU A 242 -0.17 -40.32 -11.93
CA GLU A 242 0.63 -40.97 -12.98
C GLU A 242 0.38 -40.62 -14.45
N LYS A 243 1.47 -40.38 -15.19
CA LYS A 243 1.54 -40.53 -16.66
C LYS A 243 1.48 -42.02 -17.05
N PRO A 244 0.91 -42.34 -18.24
CA PRO A 244 1.81 -42.59 -19.36
C PRO A 244 1.35 -41.96 -20.70
N ALA A 245 2.32 -41.79 -21.60
CA ALA A 245 2.18 -41.20 -22.94
C ALA A 245 1.59 -42.17 -24.00
N ILE A 246 1.14 -41.64 -25.17
CA ILE A 246 1.25 -42.22 -26.53
C ILE A 246 0.90 -41.15 -27.61
N ASP A 247 1.53 -41.29 -28.77
CA ASP A 247 1.69 -40.40 -29.94
C ASP A 247 0.59 -40.39 -31.04
N LYS A 248 0.65 -39.33 -31.88
CA LYS A 248 0.34 -39.16 -33.33
C LYS A 248 -1.02 -38.64 -33.91
N GLU A 249 -0.82 -37.58 -34.73
CA GLU A 249 -1.38 -37.22 -36.07
C GLU A 249 -2.70 -36.41 -36.28
N SER A 250 -2.50 -35.23 -36.91
CA SER A 250 -3.18 -34.54 -38.05
C SER A 250 -4.72 -34.36 -38.17
N GLY A 251 -5.17 -33.10 -38.32
CA GLY A 251 -6.43 -32.78 -39.02
C GLY A 251 -7.14 -31.42 -38.74
N ILE A 252 -6.84 -30.40 -39.56
CA ILE A 252 -7.63 -29.23 -40.07
C ILE A 252 -8.91 -28.74 -39.31
N LYS A 253 -8.97 -27.44 -38.94
CA LYS A 253 -9.81 -26.36 -39.55
C LYS A 253 -9.89 -25.08 -38.70
N GLU A 254 -9.60 -23.96 -39.35
CA GLU A 254 -9.86 -22.58 -38.89
C GLU A 254 -11.34 -22.34 -38.60
N LYS A 255 -11.60 -21.54 -37.56
CA LYS A 255 -12.87 -20.86 -37.34
C LYS A 255 -12.60 -19.47 -36.73
N ASP A 256 -13.24 -18.48 -37.33
CA ASP A 256 -13.24 -17.06 -36.96
C ASP A 256 -13.52 -16.83 -35.47
N ILE A 257 -12.84 -15.87 -34.84
CA ILE A 257 -13.04 -15.50 -33.43
C ILE A 257 -13.60 -14.08 -33.35
N GLU A 258 -14.89 -14.01 -32.99
CA GLU A 258 -15.62 -12.80 -32.59
C GLU A 258 -14.99 -12.12 -31.36
N GLU A 259 -15.04 -10.78 -31.33
CA GLU A 259 -14.54 -9.94 -30.24
C GLU A 259 -15.15 -10.32 -28.88
N LYS A 260 -14.31 -10.71 -27.91
CA LYS A 260 -14.76 -11.10 -26.56
C LYS A 260 -14.90 -9.89 -25.62
N HIS A 261 -16.09 -9.79 -25.03
CA HIS A 261 -16.44 -8.99 -23.84
C HIS A 261 -15.48 -9.32 -22.68
N GLN A 262 -14.96 -8.30 -21.98
CA GLN A 262 -14.11 -8.49 -20.80
C GLN A 262 -14.96 -8.45 -19.54
N VAL A 263 -14.73 -9.42 -18.67
CA VAL A 263 -15.56 -9.72 -17.49
C VAL A 263 -15.00 -9.02 -16.26
N THR A 264 -15.83 -8.24 -15.58
CA THR A 264 -15.52 -7.62 -14.27
C THR A 264 -15.72 -8.61 -13.12
N THR A 265 -15.14 -8.32 -11.93
CA THR A 265 -15.39 -9.08 -10.69
C THR A 265 -16.89 -9.16 -10.39
N PHE A 266 -17.60 -8.06 -10.59
CA PHE A 266 -19.05 -7.98 -10.45
C PHE A 266 -19.79 -8.92 -11.43
N GLU A 267 -19.45 -8.87 -12.72
CA GLU A 267 -20.08 -9.74 -13.73
C GLU A 267 -19.77 -11.22 -13.49
N MET A 268 -18.54 -11.54 -13.06
CA MET A 268 -18.15 -12.90 -12.70
C MET A 268 -18.98 -13.41 -11.52
N ILE A 269 -19.11 -12.63 -10.45
CA ILE A 269 -19.91 -12.97 -9.27
C ILE A 269 -21.39 -13.09 -9.66
N GLU A 270 -21.93 -12.17 -10.45
CA GLU A 270 -23.31 -12.25 -10.92
C GLU A 270 -23.55 -13.52 -11.76
N TRP A 271 -22.63 -13.88 -12.65
CA TRP A 271 -22.73 -15.12 -13.42
C TRP A 271 -22.64 -16.36 -12.54
N LEU A 272 -21.76 -16.36 -11.54
CA LEU A 272 -21.62 -17.45 -10.58
C LEU A 272 -22.91 -17.61 -9.77
N LEU A 273 -23.43 -16.55 -9.17
CA LEU A 273 -24.67 -16.58 -8.39
C LEU A 273 -25.88 -17.00 -9.24
N ARG A 274 -25.97 -16.48 -10.47
CA ARG A 274 -26.98 -16.89 -11.44
C ARG A 274 -26.83 -18.36 -11.82
N ALA A 275 -25.62 -18.86 -12.04
CA ALA A 275 -25.35 -20.26 -12.35
C ALA A 275 -25.72 -21.19 -11.18
N ILE A 276 -25.42 -20.80 -9.95
CA ILE A 276 -25.79 -21.52 -8.72
C ILE A 276 -27.31 -21.64 -8.60
N SER A 277 -28.01 -20.52 -8.74
CA SER A 277 -29.47 -20.46 -8.71
C SER A 277 -30.09 -21.40 -9.77
N GLN A 278 -29.61 -21.35 -11.01
CA GLN A 278 -30.15 -22.19 -12.10
C GLN A 278 -29.80 -23.68 -11.96
N ASN A 279 -28.66 -24.01 -11.34
CA ASN A 279 -28.31 -25.39 -11.00
C ASN A 279 -29.07 -25.91 -9.77
N LYS A 280 -29.97 -25.10 -9.17
CA LYS A 280 -30.76 -25.44 -7.97
C LYS A 280 -29.88 -25.87 -6.80
N LYS A 281 -28.74 -25.18 -6.64
CA LYS A 281 -27.86 -25.32 -5.47
C LYS A 281 -28.11 -24.14 -4.54
N ALA A 282 -28.09 -24.38 -3.23
CA ALA A 282 -28.15 -23.30 -2.24
C ALA A 282 -26.72 -22.96 -1.76
N VAL A 283 -26.49 -21.68 -1.46
CA VAL A 283 -25.25 -21.24 -0.82
C VAL A 283 -25.48 -21.14 0.68
N VAL A 284 -24.60 -21.74 1.46
CA VAL A 284 -24.61 -21.68 2.92
C VAL A 284 -23.31 -21.08 3.45
N LYS A 285 -23.34 -20.56 4.69
CA LYS A 285 -22.14 -20.11 5.41
C LYS A 285 -21.17 -21.28 5.64
N VAL A 286 -19.90 -20.97 5.88
CA VAL A 286 -18.87 -22.01 6.04
C VAL A 286 -19.10 -22.82 7.31
N THR A 287 -19.49 -22.18 8.43
CA THR A 287 -19.84 -22.91 9.66
C THR A 287 -21.08 -23.80 9.51
N ASP A 288 -22.11 -23.31 8.78
CA ASP A 288 -23.31 -24.10 8.50
C ASP A 288 -22.93 -25.36 7.74
N LEU A 289 -22.03 -25.25 6.75
CA LEU A 289 -21.55 -26.37 5.96
C LEU A 289 -20.75 -27.38 6.80
N ALA A 290 -19.93 -26.91 7.73
CA ALA A 290 -19.15 -27.75 8.64
C ALA A 290 -20.01 -28.60 9.59
N ASN A 291 -21.21 -28.11 9.92
CA ASN A 291 -22.12 -28.74 10.87
C ASN A 291 -23.16 -29.67 10.21
N ILE A 292 -23.00 -29.97 8.91
CA ILE A 292 -23.92 -30.86 8.20
C ILE A 292 -23.60 -32.31 8.50
N VAL A 293 -24.46 -32.92 9.30
CA VAL A 293 -24.50 -34.37 9.48
C VAL A 293 -24.84 -35.02 8.13
N PRO A 294 -24.10 -36.05 7.68
CA PRO A 294 -24.22 -36.63 6.33
C PRO A 294 -25.60 -37.11 5.85
N ASP A 295 -26.67 -37.05 6.66
CA ASP A 295 -27.99 -37.61 6.35
C ASP A 295 -29.20 -36.74 6.75
N ASN A 296 -29.06 -35.45 7.07
CA ASN A 296 -30.17 -34.63 7.56
C ASN A 296 -30.67 -33.56 6.57
N ASN A 297 -31.81 -33.81 5.91
CA ASN A 297 -32.48 -32.93 4.94
C ASN A 297 -33.16 -31.68 5.55
N SER A 298 -33.04 -31.43 6.87
CA SER A 298 -33.76 -30.33 7.53
C SER A 298 -33.19 -28.95 7.20
N ILE A 299 -31.87 -28.82 7.04
CA ILE A 299 -31.17 -27.55 6.72
C ILE A 299 -31.47 -27.11 5.27
N PHE A 300 -31.61 -28.06 4.34
CA PHE A 300 -31.96 -27.76 2.95
C PHE A 300 -33.33 -27.08 2.81
N ASN A 301 -34.29 -27.40 3.69
CA ASN A 301 -35.64 -26.85 3.63
C ASN A 301 -35.76 -25.42 4.18
N SER A 302 -34.85 -24.97 5.06
CA SER A 302 -34.83 -23.57 5.52
C SER A 302 -34.23 -22.63 4.47
N TYR A 303 -33.26 -23.10 3.69
CA TYR A 303 -32.57 -22.33 2.64
C TYR A 303 -33.26 -22.33 1.27
N THR A 304 -34.32 -23.13 1.07
CA THR A 304 -35.02 -23.27 -0.22
C THR A 304 -36.31 -22.45 -0.35
N SER A 305 -36.65 -21.63 0.65
CA SER A 305 -37.88 -20.82 0.66
C SER A 305 -37.87 -19.62 -0.31
N THR A 306 -36.78 -19.37 -1.05
CA THR A 306 -36.62 -18.22 -1.95
C THR A 306 -36.39 -18.57 -3.44
N LEU A 307 -36.50 -19.84 -3.85
CA LEU A 307 -36.22 -20.30 -5.22
C LEU A 307 -37.32 -20.04 -6.27
N ASN A 308 -38.10 -18.97 -6.16
CA ASN A 308 -39.06 -18.54 -7.20
C ASN A 308 -38.95 -17.04 -7.47
N TYR A 309 -38.07 -16.65 -8.40
CA TYR A 309 -38.14 -15.34 -9.05
C TYR A 309 -38.12 -15.49 -10.58
N ASN A 310 -39.21 -15.06 -11.23
CA ASN A 310 -39.40 -15.07 -12.67
C ASN A 310 -38.70 -13.86 -13.30
N TYR A 311 -37.70 -14.12 -14.14
CA TYR A 311 -36.93 -13.11 -14.86
C TYR A 311 -37.67 -12.66 -16.14
N ARG A 312 -38.70 -11.81 -15.99
CA ARG A 312 -39.42 -11.23 -17.15
C ARG A 312 -39.59 -9.71 -17.18
N ASP A 313 -39.24 -8.97 -16.14
CA ASP A 313 -39.48 -7.51 -16.10
C ASP A 313 -38.22 -6.69 -15.80
N ILE A 314 -37.23 -6.65 -16.70
CA ILE A 314 -36.33 -5.49 -16.88
C ILE A 314 -35.95 -5.45 -18.37
N ASN A 315 -36.87 -5.01 -19.23
CA ASN A 315 -36.53 -4.49 -20.56
C ASN A 315 -37.71 -3.76 -21.20
N THR A 316 -38.23 -2.72 -20.54
CA THR A 316 -39.06 -1.70 -21.22
C THR A 316 -38.95 -0.35 -20.51
N ASN A 317 -38.07 0.52 -21.01
CA ASN A 317 -38.26 1.96 -20.99
C ASN A 317 -37.54 2.56 -22.20
N LYS A 318 -38.00 2.15 -23.40
CA LYS A 318 -37.89 2.98 -24.59
C LYS A 318 -39.16 3.79 -24.68
N SER A 319 -38.99 5.11 -24.60
CA SER A 319 -40.02 6.11 -24.82
C SER A 319 -40.70 5.91 -26.19
N ASN A 320 -42.01 5.78 -26.13
CA ASN A 320 -42.91 5.76 -27.28
C ASN A 320 -42.88 7.12 -28.00
N HIS A 321 -42.46 7.13 -29.25
CA HIS A 321 -43.01 8.05 -30.25
C HIS A 321 -44.01 7.28 -31.11
N ASN A 322 -45.25 7.78 -31.10
CA ASN A 322 -46.45 7.24 -31.74
C ASN A 322 -46.30 7.05 -33.26
N GLY A 323 -46.95 6.00 -33.80
CA GLY A 323 -47.15 5.89 -35.24
C GLY A 323 -47.73 4.57 -35.78
N ILE A 324 -48.84 4.11 -35.21
CA ILE A 324 -50.02 3.50 -35.88
C ILE A 324 -49.84 2.91 -37.32
N VAL A 325 -50.15 1.61 -37.42
CA VAL A 325 -50.94 0.89 -38.46
C VAL A 325 -50.26 -0.08 -39.46
N GLU A 326 -50.69 -1.34 -39.29
CA GLU A 326 -51.05 -2.42 -40.23
C GLU A 326 -50.01 -3.21 -41.05
N ASP A 327 -49.86 -4.47 -40.61
CA ASP A 327 -50.12 -5.70 -41.38
C ASP A 327 -50.03 -5.67 -42.91
N LYS A 328 -49.12 -6.49 -43.45
CA LYS A 328 -49.48 -7.62 -44.33
C LYS A 328 -48.29 -8.56 -44.61
N ASN A 329 -48.51 -9.84 -44.30
CA ASN A 329 -47.80 -10.98 -44.86
C ASN A 329 -47.99 -11.04 -46.39
N ASN A 330 -46.91 -11.22 -47.16
CA ASN A 330 -46.73 -12.37 -48.06
C ASN A 330 -45.42 -12.31 -48.87
N SER A 331 -44.60 -13.35 -48.70
CA SER A 331 -44.24 -14.33 -49.74
C SER A 331 -43.75 -13.87 -51.13
N ASN A 332 -42.59 -14.44 -51.50
CA ASN A 332 -42.11 -14.85 -52.83
C ASN A 332 -41.15 -13.94 -53.64
N ASN A 333 -39.92 -14.44 -53.70
CA ASN A 333 -39.12 -14.77 -54.89
C ASN A 333 -38.64 -13.71 -55.90
N ALA A 334 -37.32 -13.84 -56.13
CA ALA A 334 -36.57 -13.63 -57.37
C ALA A 334 -36.31 -12.20 -57.85
N GLY A 335 -35.01 -11.89 -58.01
CA GLY A 335 -34.55 -10.72 -58.74
C GLY A 335 -33.08 -10.44 -58.52
N ASN A 336 -32.21 -11.16 -59.22
CA ASN A 336 -30.84 -10.72 -59.49
C ASN A 336 -30.89 -9.29 -60.06
N ASN A 337 -30.07 -8.39 -59.51
CA ASN A 337 -29.44 -7.32 -60.27
C ASN A 337 -28.12 -6.95 -59.60
N GLU A 338 -27.05 -7.27 -60.31
CA GLU A 338 -25.72 -6.71 -60.11
C GLU A 338 -25.81 -5.19 -60.21
N ILE A 339 -25.32 -4.50 -59.18
CA ILE A 339 -24.87 -3.11 -59.31
C ILE A 339 -23.39 -3.14 -58.95
N THR A 340 -22.60 -2.88 -59.97
CA THR A 340 -21.18 -2.58 -59.92
C THR A 340 -20.97 -1.29 -59.15
N ASP A 341 -20.33 -1.35 -57.99
CA ASP A 341 -19.74 -0.17 -57.35
C ASP A 341 -18.23 -0.18 -57.53
N GLU A 342 -17.78 0.95 -58.08
CA GLU A 342 -16.44 1.29 -58.47
C GLU A 342 -15.45 1.20 -57.29
N LYS A 343 -14.23 0.80 -57.63
CA LYS A 343 -13.06 0.86 -56.77
C LYS A 343 -12.87 2.28 -56.24
N ALA A 344 -13.22 2.51 -54.99
CA ALA A 344 -12.62 3.58 -54.20
C ALA A 344 -11.22 3.12 -53.77
N GLU A 345 -10.19 3.68 -54.39
CA GLU A 345 -8.81 3.56 -53.92
C GLU A 345 -8.70 4.06 -52.48
N LYS A 346 -8.21 3.20 -51.57
CA LYS A 346 -7.80 3.62 -50.23
C LYS A 346 -6.61 4.59 -50.37
N PRO A 347 -6.58 5.72 -49.66
CA PRO A 347 -5.42 6.61 -49.68
C PRO A 347 -4.23 5.89 -49.03
N ASN A 348 -3.09 5.89 -49.73
CA ASN A 348 -1.81 5.37 -49.24
C ASN A 348 -1.47 5.94 -47.85
N SER A 349 -1.41 5.07 -46.84
CA SER A 349 -0.89 5.39 -45.51
C SER A 349 0.60 5.72 -45.61
N LYS A 350 0.98 6.95 -45.22
CA LYS A 350 2.35 7.46 -45.28
C LYS A 350 3.26 6.91 -44.16
N TYR A 351 2.77 5.98 -43.32
CA TYR A 351 3.42 5.57 -42.07
C TYR A 351 3.39 4.06 -41.80
N GLU A 352 3.16 3.23 -42.82
CA GLU A 352 3.16 1.77 -42.66
C GLU A 352 4.55 1.27 -42.26
N VAL A 353 4.65 0.58 -41.11
CA VAL A 353 5.90 0.02 -40.58
C VAL A 353 6.04 -1.42 -41.06
N ASP A 354 7.15 -1.75 -41.71
CA ASP A 354 7.42 -3.13 -42.14
C ASP A 354 7.85 -3.99 -40.94
N LEU A 355 6.89 -4.71 -40.36
CA LEU A 355 7.14 -5.65 -39.27
C LEU A 355 7.92 -6.90 -39.73
N ASN A 356 8.00 -7.20 -41.03
CA ASN A 356 8.77 -8.35 -41.51
C ASN A 356 10.27 -8.06 -41.58
N SER A 357 10.67 -6.80 -41.39
CA SER A 357 12.08 -6.40 -41.33
C SER A 357 12.81 -6.90 -40.07
N VAL A 358 12.06 -7.38 -39.07
CA VAL A 358 12.59 -7.84 -37.78
C VAL A 358 12.12 -9.27 -37.49
N ASP A 359 13.06 -10.17 -37.18
CA ASP A 359 12.77 -11.51 -36.70
C ASP A 359 12.51 -11.49 -35.18
N PHE A 360 11.29 -11.11 -34.80
CA PHE A 360 10.89 -10.98 -33.39
C PHE A 360 11.02 -12.29 -32.61
N LYS A 361 10.75 -13.43 -33.25
CA LYS A 361 10.88 -14.74 -32.62
C LYS A 361 12.33 -15.01 -32.24
N ASN A 362 13.26 -14.76 -33.16
CA ASN A 362 14.69 -14.88 -32.86
C ASN A 362 15.15 -13.88 -31.78
N LEU A 363 14.62 -12.65 -31.74
CA LEU A 363 14.94 -11.70 -30.66
C LEU A 363 14.51 -12.21 -29.29
N ILE A 364 13.32 -12.81 -29.19
CA ILE A 364 12.79 -13.39 -27.95
C ILE A 364 13.59 -14.63 -27.55
N ASP A 365 13.88 -15.52 -28.50
CA ASP A 365 14.68 -16.72 -28.24
C ASP A 365 16.09 -16.37 -27.71
N ILE A 366 16.74 -15.33 -28.26
CA ILE A 366 18.05 -14.83 -27.79
C ILE A 366 17.95 -14.09 -26.45
N ASN A 367 16.81 -13.44 -26.19
CA ASN A 367 16.57 -12.74 -24.93
C ASN A 367 16.50 -13.70 -23.73
N ASP A 368 16.21 -14.98 -23.95
CA ASP A 368 16.28 -16.05 -22.94
C ASP A 368 15.49 -15.70 -21.67
N LYS A 369 14.23 -15.29 -21.84
CA LYS A 369 13.29 -14.92 -20.76
C LYS A 369 13.76 -13.79 -19.84
N ARG A 370 14.78 -13.02 -20.22
CA ARG A 370 15.16 -11.81 -19.48
C ARG A 370 14.01 -10.81 -19.50
N VAL A 371 13.79 -10.13 -18.38
CA VAL A 371 12.73 -9.14 -18.21
C VAL A 371 13.32 -7.80 -17.81
N VAL A 372 12.65 -6.71 -18.21
CA VAL A 372 12.97 -5.37 -17.69
C VAL A 372 12.35 -5.15 -16.31
N ASP A 373 12.94 -4.25 -15.52
CA ASP A 373 12.33 -3.76 -14.29
C ASP A 373 11.13 -2.83 -14.60
N ILE A 374 10.14 -2.81 -13.72
CA ILE A 374 8.98 -1.92 -13.81
C ILE A 374 9.29 -0.65 -13.02
N ASN A 375 9.17 0.52 -13.66
CA ASN A 375 9.32 1.81 -13.00
C ASN A 375 7.92 2.37 -12.68
N SER A 376 7.40 2.06 -11.50
CA SER A 376 6.18 2.69 -10.95
C SER A 376 6.49 3.99 -10.23
N GLU A 377 7.65 4.07 -9.59
CA GLU A 377 8.24 5.24 -8.93
C GLU A 377 9.67 5.41 -9.45
N ILE A 378 10.12 6.65 -9.61
CA ILE A 378 11.49 6.95 -10.02
C ILE A 378 12.36 7.12 -8.78
N TYR A 379 13.39 6.29 -8.66
CA TYR A 379 14.41 6.49 -7.63
C TYR A 379 15.28 7.70 -7.98
N THR A 380 14.98 8.86 -7.38
CA THR A 380 15.63 10.14 -7.65
C THR A 380 15.65 11.04 -6.42
N THR A 381 16.67 11.89 -6.32
CA THR A 381 16.71 12.97 -5.33
C THR A 381 16.40 14.35 -5.92
N LYS A 382 15.96 14.41 -7.19
CA LYS A 382 15.42 15.64 -7.78
C LYS A 382 14.13 16.02 -7.06
N ASN A 383 13.99 17.30 -6.71
CA ASN A 383 12.79 17.88 -6.09
C ASN A 383 11.66 17.98 -7.13
N SER A 384 11.25 16.85 -7.69
CA SER A 384 10.30 16.81 -8.78
C SER A 384 9.44 15.54 -8.74
N VAL A 385 8.21 15.68 -9.22
CA VAL A 385 7.28 14.59 -9.54
C VAL A 385 7.04 14.59 -11.05
N THR A 386 6.39 13.55 -11.57
CA THR A 386 6.02 13.50 -12.99
C THR A 386 4.54 13.20 -13.19
N TYR A 387 3.93 13.93 -14.11
CA TYR A 387 2.56 13.70 -14.57
C TYR A 387 2.57 13.03 -15.93
N THR A 388 1.83 11.93 -16.03
CA THR A 388 1.72 11.12 -17.24
C THR A 388 0.28 11.09 -17.74
N PHE A 389 0.13 11.08 -19.05
CA PHE A 389 -1.17 11.25 -19.69
C PHE A 389 -1.40 10.18 -20.75
N LYS A 390 -2.65 9.75 -20.91
CA LYS A 390 -3.08 8.90 -22.03
C LYS A 390 -4.47 9.29 -22.47
N GLY A 391 -4.74 9.09 -23.76
CA GLY A 391 -5.99 9.49 -24.40
C GLY A 391 -5.86 10.85 -25.07
N LEU A 392 -6.09 10.89 -26.38
CA LEU A 392 -6.09 12.14 -27.15
C LEU A 392 -7.41 12.36 -27.89
N SER A 393 -8.48 11.61 -27.59
CA SER A 393 -9.77 11.73 -28.30
C SER A 393 -10.51 13.04 -28.01
N ASN A 394 -10.39 13.58 -26.79
CA ASN A 394 -11.05 14.80 -26.35
C ASN A 394 -10.13 16.02 -26.46
N GLU A 395 -10.34 16.86 -27.47
CA GLU A 395 -9.53 18.05 -27.73
C GLU A 395 -9.66 19.12 -26.64
N ASN A 396 -10.89 19.37 -26.17
CA ASN A 396 -11.13 20.41 -25.18
C ASN A 396 -10.45 20.08 -23.85
N THR A 397 -10.51 18.80 -23.43
CA THR A 397 -9.79 18.33 -22.24
C THR A 397 -8.28 18.43 -22.43
N LEU A 398 -7.75 18.00 -23.58
CA LEU A 398 -6.32 18.12 -23.88
C LEU A 398 -5.85 19.58 -23.81
N ASP A 399 -6.56 20.48 -24.49
CA ASP A 399 -6.23 21.90 -24.55
C ASP A 399 -6.19 22.54 -23.16
N TYR A 400 -7.19 22.21 -22.33
CA TYR A 400 -7.25 22.71 -20.97
C TYR A 400 -6.13 22.13 -20.10
N VAL A 401 -5.80 20.84 -20.24
CA VAL A 401 -4.66 20.20 -19.54
C VAL A 401 -3.33 20.85 -19.93
N LEU A 402 -3.10 21.16 -21.20
CA LEU A 402 -1.89 21.83 -21.67
C LEU A 402 -1.75 23.25 -21.09
N GLU A 403 -2.85 24.01 -21.00
CA GLU A 403 -2.85 25.31 -20.31
C GLU A 403 -2.65 25.16 -18.80
N SER A 404 -3.22 24.14 -18.15
CA SER A 404 -3.00 23.88 -16.73
C SER A 404 -1.54 23.53 -16.42
N LEU A 405 -0.89 22.70 -17.24
CA LEU A 405 0.54 22.39 -17.11
C LEU A 405 1.40 23.64 -17.26
N LYS A 406 1.09 24.49 -18.25
CA LYS A 406 1.74 25.78 -18.45
C LYS A 406 1.53 26.74 -17.26
N GLN A 407 0.34 26.76 -16.67
CA GLN A 407 0.01 27.59 -15.52
C GLN A 407 0.88 27.25 -14.30
N ILE A 408 1.12 25.95 -14.06
CA ILE A 408 2.00 25.49 -12.97
C ILE A 408 3.49 25.50 -13.36
N ASN A 409 3.83 26.04 -14.54
CA ASN A 409 5.19 26.01 -15.10
C ASN A 409 5.79 24.58 -15.09
N GLY A 410 4.96 23.59 -15.44
CA GLY A 410 5.30 22.17 -15.44
C GLY A 410 5.13 21.55 -16.82
N HIS A 411 5.78 20.39 -17.00
CA HIS A 411 5.72 19.60 -18.22
C HIS A 411 5.41 18.14 -17.89
N GLY A 412 4.61 17.48 -18.74
CA GLY A 412 4.22 16.07 -18.57
C GLY A 412 4.61 15.19 -19.73
N THR A 413 4.41 13.88 -19.57
CA THR A 413 4.66 12.87 -20.61
C THR A 413 3.36 12.24 -21.11
N PHE A 414 3.08 12.36 -22.40
CA PHE A 414 1.86 11.87 -23.04
C PHE A 414 2.16 10.57 -23.80
N PHE A 415 1.63 9.45 -23.32
CA PHE A 415 1.78 8.14 -23.96
C PHE A 415 0.74 7.97 -25.07
N VAL A 416 1.21 8.01 -26.32
CA VAL A 416 0.34 7.97 -27.50
C VAL A 416 0.32 6.60 -28.14
N THR A 417 -0.87 6.18 -28.55
CA THR A 417 -1.10 4.90 -29.24
C THR A 417 -0.96 5.04 -30.76
N LYS A 418 -0.83 3.91 -31.46
CA LYS A 418 -0.86 3.89 -32.94
C LYS A 418 -2.03 4.67 -33.52
N ASP A 419 -3.24 4.37 -33.04
CA ASP A 419 -4.48 5.01 -33.49
C ASP A 419 -4.45 6.53 -33.32
N GLU A 420 -3.89 7.02 -32.22
CA GLU A 420 -3.80 8.46 -31.94
C GLU A 420 -2.74 9.15 -32.79
N ILE A 421 -1.63 8.48 -33.09
CA ILE A 421 -0.61 8.97 -34.04
C ILE A 421 -1.20 9.17 -35.44
N GLU A 422 -2.07 8.25 -35.86
CA GLU A 422 -2.73 8.30 -37.17
C GLU A 422 -3.87 9.31 -37.22
N LYS A 423 -4.74 9.34 -36.18
CA LYS A 423 -5.96 10.16 -36.15
C LYS A 423 -5.72 11.60 -35.72
N TYR A 424 -4.77 11.84 -34.81
CA TYR A 424 -4.60 13.15 -34.15
C TYR A 424 -3.17 13.71 -34.24
N PRO A 425 -2.55 13.77 -35.44
CA PRO A 425 -1.17 14.21 -35.58
C PRO A 425 -0.94 15.66 -35.13
N GLU A 426 -1.91 16.55 -35.35
CA GLU A 426 -1.82 17.96 -34.93
C GLU A 426 -1.88 18.11 -33.40
N ARG A 427 -2.60 17.23 -32.70
CA ARG A 427 -2.65 17.24 -31.23
C ARG A 427 -1.30 16.84 -30.63
N ILE A 428 -0.59 15.89 -31.26
CA ILE A 428 0.77 15.50 -30.87
C ILE A 428 1.75 16.66 -31.08
N ASN A 429 1.67 17.36 -32.22
CA ASN A 429 2.50 18.54 -32.46
C ASN A 429 2.24 19.62 -31.39
N LYS A 430 0.98 19.87 -31.05
CA LYS A 430 0.58 20.82 -30.00
C LYS A 430 1.16 20.45 -28.64
N ILE A 431 1.13 19.17 -28.23
CA ILE A 431 1.74 18.70 -26.98
C ILE A 431 3.24 19.07 -26.93
N ILE A 432 3.96 18.82 -28.02
CA ILE A 432 5.40 19.14 -28.15
C ILE A 432 5.64 20.66 -28.13
N GLU A 433 4.81 21.44 -28.81
CA GLU A 433 4.91 22.92 -28.82
C GLU A 433 4.73 23.54 -27.43
N TYR A 434 3.94 22.90 -26.55
CA TYR A 434 3.81 23.27 -25.15
C TYR A 434 4.98 22.78 -24.26
N GLY A 435 6.00 22.16 -24.85
CA GLY A 435 7.20 21.68 -24.16
C GLY A 435 7.03 20.33 -23.46
N ASN A 436 5.97 19.58 -23.76
CA ASN A 436 5.70 18.28 -23.14
C ASN A 436 6.35 17.13 -23.93
N GLU A 437 6.53 16.00 -23.25
CA GLU A 437 7.13 14.80 -23.82
C GLU A 437 6.08 13.87 -24.44
N ILE A 438 6.46 13.14 -25.50
CA ILE A 438 5.68 12.05 -26.06
C ILE A 438 6.33 10.71 -25.71
N GLY A 439 5.54 9.80 -25.14
CA GLY A 439 5.90 8.43 -24.82
C GLY A 439 5.24 7.40 -25.74
N ASN A 440 5.79 6.19 -25.80
CA ASN A 440 5.21 5.07 -26.53
C ASN A 440 4.06 4.43 -25.72
N GLY A 441 2.83 4.55 -26.20
CA GLY A 441 1.62 3.99 -25.57
C GLY A 441 1.20 2.60 -26.06
N GLY A 442 1.93 2.00 -27.01
CA GLY A 442 1.61 0.74 -27.66
C GLY A 442 0.41 0.83 -28.62
N VAL A 443 -0.03 -0.31 -29.15
CA VAL A 443 -1.21 -0.38 -30.03
C VAL A 443 -2.45 -0.70 -29.20
N THR A 444 -2.39 -1.74 -28.38
CA THR A 444 -3.49 -2.17 -27.52
C THR A 444 -3.58 -1.29 -26.28
N ASN A 445 -4.63 -0.49 -26.20
CA ASN A 445 -4.84 0.50 -25.13
C ASN A 445 -5.55 -0.05 -23.89
N ASN A 446 -5.75 -1.37 -23.79
CA ASN A 446 -6.51 -2.01 -22.73
C ASN A 446 -5.84 -3.30 -22.24
N THR A 447 -6.47 -3.94 -21.27
CA THR A 447 -6.08 -5.22 -20.65
C THR A 447 -5.91 -6.39 -21.62
N LYS A 448 -6.48 -6.36 -22.84
CA LYS A 448 -6.28 -7.42 -23.85
C LYS A 448 -4.81 -7.60 -24.19
N LEU A 449 -3.97 -6.56 -24.00
CA LEU A 449 -2.53 -6.64 -24.12
C LEU A 449 -1.95 -7.80 -23.29
N LEU A 450 -2.46 -8.01 -22.06
CA LEU A 450 -1.96 -9.03 -21.14
C LEU A 450 -2.22 -10.47 -21.62
N SER A 451 -3.16 -10.65 -22.55
CA SER A 451 -3.48 -11.96 -23.14
C SER A 451 -2.67 -12.29 -24.40
N LYS A 452 -1.86 -11.33 -24.89
CA LYS A 452 -1.05 -11.51 -26.10
C LYS A 452 0.25 -12.25 -25.81
N SER A 453 0.81 -12.85 -26.87
CA SER A 453 2.14 -13.46 -26.81
C SER A 453 3.22 -12.38 -26.64
N THR A 454 4.38 -12.74 -26.09
CA THR A 454 5.56 -11.87 -26.03
C THR A 454 5.91 -11.29 -27.41
N GLU A 455 5.78 -12.10 -28.47
CA GLU A 455 6.05 -11.70 -29.86
C GLU A 455 5.09 -10.61 -30.35
N ASP A 456 3.79 -10.78 -30.11
CA ASP A 456 2.79 -9.78 -30.51
C ASP A 456 2.95 -8.47 -29.74
N ILE A 457 3.28 -8.55 -28.45
CA ILE A 457 3.55 -7.35 -27.64
C ILE A 457 4.81 -6.64 -28.14
N ALA A 458 5.88 -7.38 -28.48
CA ALA A 458 7.10 -6.82 -29.03
C ALA A 458 6.83 -6.10 -30.38
N LYS A 459 5.97 -6.66 -31.23
CA LYS A 459 5.53 -6.02 -32.47
C LYS A 459 4.81 -4.69 -32.21
N GLU A 460 3.90 -4.64 -31.24
CA GLU A 460 3.18 -3.41 -30.90
C GLU A 460 4.09 -2.29 -30.38
N ILE A 461 5.00 -2.63 -29.47
CA ILE A 461 5.98 -1.68 -28.94
C ILE A 461 6.87 -1.17 -30.07
N TYR A 462 7.35 -2.09 -30.92
CA TYR A 462 8.21 -1.77 -32.05
C TYR A 462 7.51 -0.85 -33.06
N GLU A 463 6.29 -1.20 -33.47
CA GLU A 463 5.51 -0.45 -34.44
C GLU A 463 5.36 1.02 -34.03
N VAL A 464 4.87 1.26 -32.81
CA VAL A 464 4.67 2.63 -32.31
C VAL A 464 6.01 3.35 -32.11
N GLY A 465 7.06 2.66 -31.63
CA GLY A 465 8.38 3.26 -31.50
C GLY A 465 8.95 3.75 -32.84
N ILE A 466 8.80 2.96 -33.90
CA ILE A 466 9.23 3.35 -35.26
C ILE A 466 8.33 4.45 -35.82
N MET A 467 7.02 4.43 -35.59
CA MET A 467 6.12 5.51 -35.99
C MET A 467 6.51 6.85 -35.36
N LEU A 468 6.84 6.87 -34.06
CA LEU A 468 7.31 8.06 -33.36
C LEU A 468 8.66 8.53 -33.92
N LYS A 469 9.62 7.62 -34.11
CA LYS A 469 10.93 7.92 -34.71
C LYS A 469 10.80 8.53 -36.11
N ASN A 470 9.94 7.99 -36.96
CA ASN A 470 9.70 8.48 -38.32
C ASN A 470 9.09 9.90 -38.35
N ARG A 471 8.53 10.36 -37.23
CA ARG A 471 8.03 11.72 -37.03
C ARG A 471 9.08 12.65 -36.40
N GLY A 472 10.29 12.16 -36.16
CA GLY A 472 11.35 12.89 -35.47
C GLY A 472 11.17 12.97 -33.95
N ILE A 473 10.22 12.23 -33.40
CA ILE A 473 9.97 12.17 -31.95
C ILE A 473 10.94 11.15 -31.35
N LYS A 474 11.78 11.61 -30.43
CA LYS A 474 12.66 10.75 -29.64
C LYS A 474 11.94 10.41 -28.34
N THR A 475 11.91 9.12 -28.01
CA THR A 475 11.38 8.65 -26.73
C THR A 475 12.12 7.38 -26.33
N ASN A 476 12.20 7.14 -25.03
CA ASN A 476 12.66 5.91 -24.41
C ASN A 476 11.68 5.45 -23.32
N ALA A 477 10.49 6.02 -23.27
CA ALA A 477 9.46 5.68 -22.30
C ALA A 477 8.38 4.84 -22.97
N TYR A 478 8.11 3.65 -22.43
CA TYR A 478 6.97 2.83 -22.81
C TYR A 478 6.04 2.61 -21.61
N MET A 479 4.75 2.92 -21.80
CA MET A 479 3.71 2.63 -20.82
C MET A 479 2.53 1.93 -21.52
N PRO A 480 2.20 0.67 -21.16
CA PRO A 480 1.09 -0.07 -21.75
C PRO A 480 -0.28 0.55 -21.40
N GLY A 481 -1.36 0.06 -22.03
CA GLY A 481 -2.74 0.43 -21.69
C GLY A 481 -3.01 0.41 -20.18
N TYR A 482 -3.39 1.55 -19.61
CA TYR A 482 -3.65 1.74 -18.17
C TYR A 482 -2.48 1.35 -17.24
N GLY A 483 -1.23 1.30 -17.74
CA GLY A 483 -0.08 0.91 -16.93
C GLY A 483 -0.06 -0.57 -16.52
N TYR A 484 -0.90 -1.42 -17.11
CA TYR A 484 -0.97 -2.85 -16.79
C TYR A 484 0.22 -3.63 -17.38
N VAL A 485 0.91 -4.39 -16.53
CA VAL A 485 2.12 -5.12 -16.88
C VAL A 485 2.04 -6.57 -16.40
N ASN A 486 2.52 -7.50 -17.22
CA ASN A 486 2.84 -8.88 -16.84
C ASN A 486 4.25 -9.25 -17.35
N GLU A 487 4.70 -10.48 -17.11
CA GLU A 487 6.02 -10.94 -17.57
C GLU A 487 6.21 -10.85 -19.08
N ASN A 488 5.18 -11.17 -19.88
CA ASN A 488 5.25 -11.07 -21.34
C ASN A 488 5.52 -9.63 -21.80
N VAL A 489 4.91 -8.62 -21.17
CA VAL A 489 5.20 -7.21 -21.48
C VAL A 489 6.66 -6.87 -21.15
N ARG A 490 7.16 -7.34 -20.01
CA ARG A 490 8.55 -7.08 -19.57
C ARG A 490 9.57 -7.78 -20.46
N GLU A 491 9.31 -9.02 -20.84
CA GLU A 491 10.15 -9.80 -21.75
C GLU A 491 10.14 -9.22 -23.17
N ALA A 492 8.98 -8.81 -23.65
CA ALA A 492 8.83 -8.20 -24.97
C ALA A 492 9.67 -6.93 -25.07
N LEU A 493 9.60 -6.04 -24.08
CA LEU A 493 10.44 -4.84 -24.08
C LEU A 493 11.93 -5.22 -23.96
N SER A 494 12.29 -6.17 -23.08
CA SER A 494 13.68 -6.64 -22.92
C SER A 494 14.26 -7.13 -24.24
N SER A 495 13.49 -7.91 -25.00
CA SER A 495 13.90 -8.48 -26.29
C SER A 495 14.23 -7.40 -27.32
N LEU A 496 13.43 -6.31 -27.34
CA LEU A 496 13.64 -5.18 -28.23
C LEU A 496 14.89 -4.36 -27.90
N LYS A 497 15.39 -4.38 -26.66
CA LYS A 497 16.58 -3.59 -26.26
C LYS A 497 17.87 -3.99 -26.98
N SER A 498 17.86 -5.10 -27.71
CA SER A 498 18.94 -5.50 -28.64
C SER A 498 19.00 -4.64 -29.90
N LEU A 499 17.91 -3.96 -30.26
CA LEU A 499 17.80 -3.01 -31.36
C LEU A 499 18.23 -1.62 -30.87
N GLU A 500 19.03 -0.90 -31.67
CA GLU A 500 19.60 0.39 -31.28
C GLU A 500 18.51 1.44 -30.94
N GLU A 501 17.38 1.41 -31.65
CA GLU A 501 16.23 2.29 -31.41
C GLU A 501 15.61 2.10 -30.03
N PHE A 502 15.65 0.88 -29.48
CA PHE A 502 14.95 0.50 -28.25
C PHE A 502 15.90 0.25 -27.08
N LYS A 503 17.21 0.35 -27.31
CA LYS A 503 18.26 0.04 -26.34
C LYS A 503 18.08 0.70 -24.97
N ASN A 504 17.62 1.95 -24.97
CA ASN A 504 17.41 2.73 -23.76
C ASN A 504 15.97 2.74 -23.28
N TYR A 505 15.07 1.97 -23.90
CA TYR A 505 13.67 1.96 -23.49
C TYR A 505 13.52 1.40 -22.08
N GLU A 506 12.57 2.01 -21.38
CA GLU A 506 12.17 1.68 -20.03
C GLU A 506 10.66 1.47 -19.96
N LEU A 507 10.27 0.54 -19.10
CA LEU A 507 8.87 0.23 -18.83
C LEU A 507 8.39 1.04 -17.63
N PHE A 508 7.38 1.86 -17.86
CA PHE A 508 6.75 2.68 -16.84
C PHE A 508 5.34 2.20 -16.50
N THR A 509 4.98 2.42 -15.23
CA THR A 509 3.61 2.43 -14.72
C THR A 509 3.50 3.63 -13.77
N TYR A 510 2.57 3.62 -12.83
CA TYR A 510 2.32 4.73 -11.93
C TYR A 510 2.07 4.28 -10.49
N THR A 511 2.30 5.16 -9.53
CA THR A 511 1.91 4.98 -8.12
C THR A 511 0.53 5.55 -7.82
N LYS A 512 0.07 6.52 -8.64
CA LYS A 512 -1.22 7.21 -8.47
C LYS A 512 -1.96 7.34 -9.78
N SER A 513 -3.28 7.19 -9.72
CA SER A 513 -4.18 7.41 -10.86
C SER A 513 -5.52 7.95 -10.33
N PRO A 514 -5.64 9.27 -10.11
CA PRO A 514 -6.84 9.85 -9.50
C PRO A 514 -8.03 9.96 -10.47
N VAL A 515 -7.86 9.58 -11.75
CA VAL A 515 -8.94 9.55 -12.74
C VAL A 515 -9.50 8.12 -12.85
N ILE A 516 -10.47 7.80 -11.99
CA ILE A 516 -11.13 6.49 -11.90
C ILE A 516 -12.65 6.60 -12.00
N THR A 517 -13.31 5.47 -12.32
CA THR A 517 -14.76 5.41 -12.53
C THR A 517 -15.58 5.83 -11.30
N LYS A 518 -15.08 5.59 -10.08
CA LYS A 518 -15.71 6.06 -8.82
C LYS A 518 -16.05 7.55 -8.86
N TYR A 519 -15.15 8.35 -9.43
CA TYR A 519 -15.26 9.81 -9.48
C TYR A 519 -16.04 10.32 -10.69
N LYS A 520 -16.79 9.45 -11.38
CA LYS A 520 -17.60 9.86 -12.51
C LYS A 520 -18.53 11.00 -12.09
N ARG A 521 -18.40 12.15 -12.75
CA ARG A 521 -19.11 13.44 -12.47
C ARG A 521 -18.68 14.23 -11.23
N TRP A 522 -17.68 13.79 -10.49
CA TRP A 522 -17.16 14.57 -9.36
C TRP A 522 -16.34 15.77 -9.86
N LYS A 523 -16.29 16.82 -9.05
CA LYS A 523 -15.42 17.99 -9.30
C LYS A 523 -13.99 17.70 -8.84
N SER A 524 -13.03 18.45 -9.38
CA SER A 524 -11.61 18.30 -9.05
C SER A 524 -11.33 18.35 -7.55
N ASP A 525 -11.91 19.30 -6.82
CA ASP A 525 -11.70 19.44 -5.37
C ASP A 525 -12.20 18.23 -4.58
N GLU A 526 -13.35 17.67 -4.97
CA GLU A 526 -13.94 16.49 -4.33
C GLU A 526 -13.04 15.28 -4.54
N ILE A 527 -12.49 15.12 -5.74
CA ILE A 527 -11.59 14.02 -6.10
C ILE A 527 -10.27 14.14 -5.33
N ILE A 528 -9.66 15.33 -5.30
CA ILE A 528 -8.41 15.54 -4.58
C ILE A 528 -8.59 15.29 -3.08
N ASN A 529 -9.69 15.77 -2.50
CA ASN A 529 -9.98 15.57 -1.07
C ASN A 529 -10.25 14.11 -0.71
N ASP A 530 -10.86 13.32 -1.59
CA ASP A 530 -11.10 11.89 -1.35
C ASP A 530 -9.84 11.06 -1.62
N TYR A 531 -9.19 11.24 -2.77
CA TYR A 531 -8.08 10.40 -3.21
C TYR A 531 -6.75 10.73 -2.51
N PHE A 532 -6.43 12.02 -2.37
CA PHE A 532 -5.20 12.51 -1.73
C PHE A 532 -5.47 13.07 -0.33
N ASN A 533 -6.55 12.65 0.32
CA ASN A 533 -7.00 13.12 1.63
C ASN A 533 -5.83 13.43 2.58
N ILE A 534 -5.82 14.62 3.18
CA ILE A 534 -4.75 15.10 4.07
C ILE A 534 -4.51 14.22 5.32
N ASN A 535 -5.43 13.31 5.64
CA ASN A 535 -5.26 12.32 6.70
C ASN A 535 -4.42 11.11 6.25
N THR A 536 -4.32 10.87 4.93
CA THR A 536 -3.62 9.72 4.33
C THR A 536 -2.42 10.14 3.48
N TYR A 537 -2.46 11.33 2.86
CA TYR A 537 -1.37 11.91 2.07
C TYR A 537 -1.04 13.32 2.56
N LEU A 538 0.21 13.53 2.95
CA LEU A 538 0.70 14.84 3.37
C LEU A 538 1.42 15.57 2.23
N SER A 539 1.93 14.83 1.24
CA SER A 539 2.61 15.33 0.05
C SER A 539 2.75 14.22 -0.98
N LEU A 540 3.01 14.58 -2.23
CA LEU A 540 3.61 13.68 -3.20
C LEU A 540 5.13 13.62 -2.97
N ARG A 541 5.71 12.44 -3.22
CA ARG A 541 7.13 12.18 -3.01
C ARG A 541 7.94 12.50 -4.25
N LYS A 542 9.23 12.80 -4.07
CA LYS A 542 10.20 12.89 -5.16
C LYS A 542 10.12 11.64 -6.03
N GLY A 543 10.07 11.79 -7.35
CA GLY A 543 10.01 10.69 -8.30
C GLY A 543 8.66 9.97 -8.42
N GLU A 544 7.62 10.45 -7.74
CA GLU A 544 6.29 9.86 -7.83
C GLU A 544 5.68 10.09 -9.22
N VAL A 545 5.02 9.04 -9.76
CA VAL A 545 4.42 9.06 -11.11
C VAL A 545 2.90 9.09 -10.97
N VAL A 546 2.28 10.21 -11.35
CA VAL A 546 0.82 10.38 -11.33
C VAL A 546 0.27 10.24 -12.74
N TYR A 547 -0.69 9.34 -12.93
CA TYR A 547 -1.29 9.04 -14.22
C TYR A 547 -2.69 9.63 -14.36
N PHE A 548 -2.92 10.33 -15.47
CA PHE A 548 -4.18 10.94 -15.83
C PHE A 548 -4.70 10.39 -17.15
N ARG A 549 -5.95 9.94 -17.11
CA ARG A 549 -6.72 9.59 -18.30
C ARG A 549 -7.43 10.81 -18.85
N LEU A 550 -7.31 11.02 -20.15
CA LEU A 550 -7.99 12.11 -20.87
C LEU A 550 -9.09 11.59 -21.81
N ASP A 551 -9.23 10.27 -21.95
CA ASP A 551 -10.25 9.67 -22.80
C ASP A 551 -11.66 9.97 -22.26
N SER A 552 -12.46 10.60 -23.14
CA SER A 552 -13.81 11.11 -22.91
C SER A 552 -14.77 10.00 -22.50
N ASP A 553 -15.48 10.23 -21.38
CA ASP A 553 -16.75 9.65 -20.89
C ASP A 553 -16.80 9.58 -19.35
N LEU A 554 -15.66 9.86 -18.68
CA LEU A 554 -15.54 9.85 -17.22
C LEU A 554 -16.04 11.14 -16.55
N PHE A 555 -15.76 12.29 -17.15
CA PHE A 555 -16.19 13.59 -16.62
C PHE A 555 -17.09 14.29 -17.63
N ASP A 556 -18.22 14.80 -17.12
CA ASP A 556 -19.14 15.64 -17.92
C ASP A 556 -18.51 17.03 -18.19
N ASP A 557 -17.59 17.48 -17.32
CA ASP A 557 -16.85 18.73 -17.42
C ASP A 557 -15.41 18.47 -17.95
N TYR A 558 -15.08 19.05 -19.09
CA TYR A 558 -13.77 18.88 -19.73
C TYR A 558 -12.63 19.53 -18.96
N THR A 559 -12.93 20.42 -17.99
CA THR A 559 -11.93 21.14 -17.18
C THR A 559 -11.47 20.34 -15.96
N THR A 560 -12.19 19.28 -15.57
CA THR A 560 -11.94 18.54 -14.31
C THR A 560 -10.48 18.07 -14.18
N VAL A 561 -9.92 17.45 -15.23
CA VAL A 561 -8.53 16.94 -15.18
C VAL A 561 -7.52 18.07 -15.04
N GLY A 562 -7.68 19.18 -15.78
CA GLY A 562 -6.76 20.32 -15.66
C GLY A 562 -6.85 21.00 -14.29
N ASN A 563 -8.05 21.15 -13.73
CA ASN A 563 -8.23 21.68 -12.38
C ASN A 563 -7.63 20.71 -11.32
N MET A 564 -7.72 19.40 -11.53
CA MET A 564 -7.02 18.43 -10.67
C MET A 564 -5.51 18.62 -10.73
N ILE A 565 -4.92 18.83 -11.90
CA ILE A 565 -3.48 19.09 -12.07
C ILE A 565 -3.06 20.31 -11.26
N THR A 566 -3.76 21.44 -11.39
CA THR A 566 -3.42 22.67 -10.66
C THR A 566 -3.58 22.50 -9.16
N ASN A 567 -4.69 21.90 -8.72
CA ASN A 567 -4.98 21.70 -7.29
C ASN A 567 -4.04 20.70 -6.64
N LEU A 568 -3.71 19.60 -7.32
CA LEU A 568 -2.75 18.61 -6.85
C LEU A 568 -1.36 19.23 -6.72
N THR A 569 -0.95 20.00 -7.73
CA THR A 569 0.36 20.67 -7.73
C THR A 569 0.46 21.66 -6.58
N GLU A 570 -0.53 22.54 -6.42
CA GLU A 570 -0.52 23.56 -5.38
C GLU A 570 -0.51 22.94 -3.97
N ASN A 571 -1.19 21.81 -3.76
CA ASN A 571 -1.42 21.27 -2.42
C ASN A 571 -0.44 20.18 -2.00
N TYR A 572 0.11 19.42 -2.95
CA TYR A 572 0.92 18.23 -2.65
C TYR A 572 2.29 18.19 -3.35
N VAL A 573 2.59 19.12 -4.27
CA VAL A 573 3.89 19.21 -4.96
C VAL A 573 4.64 20.47 -4.54
N GLU A 574 4.06 21.65 -4.76
CA GLU A 574 4.65 22.91 -4.33
C GLU A 574 4.58 23.07 -2.81
N ASN A 575 3.57 22.45 -2.20
CA ASN A 575 3.32 22.46 -0.78
C ASN A 575 2.96 21.04 -0.31
N GLY A 576 2.94 20.86 1.00
CA GLY A 576 2.38 19.69 1.68
C GLY A 576 1.79 20.10 3.03
N TYR A 577 1.34 19.11 3.80
CA TYR A 577 0.65 19.33 5.07
C TYR A 577 1.40 18.71 6.24
N ILE A 578 1.26 19.33 7.40
CA ILE A 578 1.57 18.74 8.71
C ILE A 578 0.38 18.91 9.63
N HIS A 579 0.14 17.95 10.52
CA HIS A 579 -0.89 18.08 11.54
C HIS A 579 -0.27 18.68 12.80
N ARG A 580 -0.72 19.87 13.21
CA ARG A 580 -0.23 20.54 14.41
C ARG A 580 -1.33 20.65 15.44
N PHE A 581 -1.00 20.34 16.69
CA PHE A 581 -1.92 20.55 17.80
C PHE A 581 -2.22 22.04 17.99
N ASP A 582 -3.49 22.41 18.00
CA ASP A 582 -3.97 23.74 18.36
C ASP A 582 -4.55 23.70 19.78
N SER A 583 -3.84 24.34 20.71
CA SER A 583 -4.23 24.38 22.12
C SER A 583 -5.53 25.16 22.39
N LYS A 584 -5.99 25.99 21.44
CA LYS A 584 -7.25 26.73 21.57
C LYS A 584 -8.46 25.86 21.23
N THR A 585 -8.31 24.98 20.24
CA THR A 585 -9.39 24.09 19.78
C THR A 585 -9.26 22.68 20.35
N ASN A 586 -8.12 22.35 20.97
CA ASN A 586 -7.78 21.01 21.47
C ASN A 586 -7.85 19.94 20.37
N LEU A 587 -7.49 20.32 19.14
CA LEU A 587 -7.52 19.46 17.95
C LEU A 587 -6.22 19.61 17.16
N TYR A 588 -5.82 18.55 16.47
CA TYR A 588 -4.80 18.65 15.43
C TYR A 588 -5.41 19.27 14.19
N VAL A 589 -4.76 20.33 13.68
CA VAL A 589 -5.18 21.05 12.49
C VAL A 589 -4.11 20.94 11.40
N PRO A 590 -4.53 20.73 10.14
CA PRO A 590 -3.60 20.66 9.03
C PRO A 590 -3.02 22.05 8.73
N ILE A 591 -1.71 22.12 8.55
CA ILE A 591 -0.97 23.32 8.20
C ILE A 591 -0.23 23.07 6.91
N LYS A 592 -0.53 23.92 5.92
CA LYS A 592 0.15 23.92 4.63
C LYS A 592 1.55 24.53 4.77
N LYS A 593 2.56 23.83 4.28
CA LYS A 593 3.97 24.25 4.24
C LYS A 593 4.55 24.04 2.85
N LYS A 594 5.54 24.85 2.49
CA LYS A 594 6.15 24.81 1.17
C LYS A 594 7.12 23.63 1.04
N LEU A 595 7.01 22.87 -0.04
CA LEU A 595 7.97 21.84 -0.46
C LEU A 595 8.84 22.33 -1.62
N GLY A 596 8.23 23.09 -2.54
CA GLY A 596 8.92 23.64 -3.71
C GLY A 596 9.34 22.58 -4.74
N TYR A 597 8.63 21.45 -4.82
CA TYR A 597 8.87 20.48 -5.89
C TYR A 597 8.28 21.00 -7.21
N SER A 598 8.75 20.46 -8.34
CA SER A 598 8.25 20.78 -9.68
C SER A 598 7.64 19.58 -10.38
N VAL A 599 6.78 19.83 -11.38
CA VAL A 599 6.27 18.80 -12.29
C VAL A 599 7.12 18.79 -13.55
N VAL A 600 7.82 17.68 -13.80
CA VAL A 600 8.73 17.52 -14.94
C VAL A 600 8.36 16.27 -15.74
N THR A 601 8.88 16.14 -16.97
CA THR A 601 8.63 14.96 -17.79
C THR A 601 9.41 13.73 -17.30
N LEU A 602 9.03 12.54 -17.75
CA LEU A 602 9.77 11.31 -17.48
C LEU A 602 11.20 11.38 -18.01
N ASN A 603 11.43 11.88 -19.23
CA ASN A 603 12.77 12.03 -19.78
C ASN A 603 13.69 12.85 -18.84
N GLU A 604 13.19 13.95 -18.27
CA GLU A 604 13.94 14.75 -17.29
C GLU A 604 14.31 14.00 -16.00
N LEU A 605 13.54 12.97 -15.63
CA LEU A 605 13.85 12.08 -14.50
C LEU A 605 14.67 10.86 -14.90
N GLN A 606 14.66 10.49 -16.19
CA GLN A 606 15.47 9.41 -16.76
C GLN A 606 16.90 9.85 -17.04
N GLU A 607 17.13 11.14 -17.34
CA GLU A 607 18.45 11.69 -17.63
C GLU A 607 19.41 11.51 -16.45
N ILE A 608 20.50 10.79 -16.72
CA ILE A 608 21.62 10.62 -15.80
C ILE A 608 22.55 11.81 -16.02
N ASP A 609 22.27 12.95 -15.40
CA ASP A 609 23.20 14.09 -15.42
C ASP A 609 24.10 14.12 -14.17
N ALA A 610 25.37 14.46 -14.38
CA ALA A 610 26.46 14.18 -13.44
C ALA A 610 26.56 15.18 -12.26
N ILE A 611 25.83 16.30 -12.28
CA ILE A 611 26.15 17.49 -11.48
C ILE A 611 25.00 17.95 -10.56
N ASN A 612 24.32 17.01 -9.89
CA ASN A 612 23.38 17.18 -8.75
C ASN A 612 21.93 16.79 -9.06
N SER A 613 21.26 16.17 -8.08
CA SER A 613 19.93 15.51 -8.15
C SER A 613 19.86 14.33 -9.12
N LYS A 614 20.38 13.18 -8.67
CA LYS A 614 20.55 11.99 -9.50
C LYS A 614 19.35 11.05 -9.39
N ARG A 615 18.90 10.55 -10.54
CA ARG A 615 18.33 9.19 -10.60
C ARG A 615 19.37 8.20 -10.09
N TYR A 616 18.96 7.23 -9.30
CA TYR A 616 19.83 6.20 -8.77
C TYR A 616 19.22 4.81 -8.96
N SER A 617 20.06 3.80 -8.81
CA SER A 617 19.62 2.41 -8.80
C SER A 617 19.74 1.89 -7.38
N LEU A 618 18.74 1.10 -6.96
CA LEU A 618 18.84 0.34 -5.73
C LEU A 618 19.98 -0.68 -5.85
N LYS A 619 20.76 -0.81 -4.78
CA LYS A 619 21.79 -1.83 -4.67
C LYS A 619 21.14 -3.21 -4.76
N LYS A 620 21.77 -4.15 -5.47
CA LYS A 620 21.29 -5.54 -5.58
C LYS A 620 22.00 -6.47 -4.59
N ASP A 621 23.22 -6.12 -4.23
CA ASP A 621 24.11 -6.80 -3.28
C ASP A 621 24.05 -6.13 -1.90
N PHE A 622 22.88 -6.07 -1.29
CA PHE A 622 22.71 -5.55 0.07
C PHE A 622 22.67 -6.68 1.09
N SER A 623 23.19 -6.43 2.29
CA SER A 623 23.27 -7.45 3.34
C SER A 623 23.07 -6.87 4.72
N ALA A 624 22.74 -7.73 5.68
CA ALA A 624 22.84 -7.37 7.09
C ALA A 624 24.30 -7.05 7.45
N LEU A 625 24.48 -6.41 8.61
CA LEU A 625 25.80 -6.21 9.18
C LEU A 625 26.47 -7.57 9.48
N PRO A 626 27.81 -7.65 9.38
CA PRO A 626 28.55 -8.82 9.83
C PRO A 626 28.26 -9.11 11.30
N GLN A 627 27.75 -10.31 11.58
CA GLN A 627 27.41 -10.71 12.94
C GLN A 627 28.69 -10.91 13.78
N ARG A 628 28.64 -10.54 15.05
CA ARG A 628 29.69 -10.78 16.04
C ARG A 628 29.36 -12.00 16.88
N THR A 629 30.39 -12.70 17.34
CA THR A 629 30.24 -13.69 18.41
C THR A 629 29.86 -12.99 19.72
N VAL A 630 29.21 -13.73 20.63
CA VAL A 630 28.88 -13.23 21.98
C VAL A 630 30.11 -12.59 22.65
N LYS A 631 31.25 -13.26 22.60
CA LYS A 631 32.51 -12.77 23.18
C LYS A 631 32.98 -11.44 22.57
N GLU A 632 32.81 -11.24 21.27
CA GLU A 632 33.17 -10.00 20.58
C GLU A 632 32.20 -8.87 20.93
N ALA A 633 30.90 -9.17 21.01
CA ALA A 633 29.88 -8.22 21.44
C ALA A 633 30.11 -7.75 22.88
N ASP A 634 30.32 -8.69 23.82
CA ASP A 634 30.60 -8.40 25.23
C ASP A 634 31.84 -7.52 25.42
N ALA A 635 32.86 -7.70 24.56
CA ALA A 635 34.11 -6.96 24.65
C ALA A 635 33.97 -5.46 24.31
N ILE A 636 32.93 -5.08 23.56
CA ILE A 636 32.69 -3.69 23.14
C ILE A 636 31.47 -3.06 23.80
N LEU A 637 30.53 -3.87 24.32
CA LEU A 637 29.25 -3.41 24.86
C LEU A 637 29.40 -2.26 25.88
N GLN A 638 30.28 -2.43 26.86
CA GLN A 638 30.49 -1.40 27.91
C GLN A 638 31.14 -0.13 27.37
N LYS A 639 31.99 -0.25 26.35
CA LYS A 639 32.76 0.87 25.79
C LYS A 639 31.95 1.68 24.76
N ASN A 640 31.07 1.00 24.04
CA ASN A 640 30.41 1.54 22.85
C ASN A 640 28.89 1.76 23.05
N TYR A 641 28.37 1.49 24.24
CA TYR A 641 27.08 2.04 24.66
C TYR A 641 27.26 3.47 25.17
N ILE A 642 26.46 4.40 24.66
CA ILE A 642 26.42 5.81 25.09
C ILE A 642 25.06 6.07 25.74
N GLY A 643 25.03 6.21 27.06
CA GLY A 643 23.79 6.15 27.84
C GLY A 643 23.02 7.45 27.99
N ASN A 644 22.17 7.50 29.02
CA ASN A 644 21.42 8.66 29.47
C ASN A 644 21.10 8.48 30.96
N ILE A 645 21.16 9.57 31.75
CA ILE A 645 21.00 9.51 33.21
C ILE A 645 19.60 9.10 33.68
N TYR A 646 18.60 9.20 32.79
CA TYR A 646 17.21 8.87 33.06
C TYR A 646 16.82 7.46 32.62
N VAL A 647 17.74 6.70 32.02
CA VAL A 647 17.48 5.38 31.49
C VAL A 647 17.89 4.31 32.50
N ASP A 648 16.95 3.42 32.82
CA ASP A 648 17.23 2.23 33.62
C ASP A 648 17.91 1.15 32.76
N LEU A 649 18.96 0.53 33.30
CA LEU A 649 19.72 -0.53 32.66
C LEU A 649 19.15 -1.89 33.09
N HIS A 650 17.92 -2.19 32.66
CA HIS A 650 17.25 -3.43 33.04
C HIS A 650 18.05 -4.67 32.64
N GLY A 651 18.07 -5.66 33.53
CA GLY A 651 18.82 -6.92 33.34
C GLY A 651 20.31 -6.84 33.68
N PHE A 652 20.88 -5.65 33.89
CA PHE A 652 22.23 -5.50 34.42
C PHE A 652 22.23 -5.53 35.96
N ASN A 653 23.23 -6.16 36.55
CA ASN A 653 23.45 -6.07 38.00
C ASN A 653 24.24 -4.81 38.38
N GLU A 654 24.29 -4.46 39.68
CA GLU A 654 24.94 -3.24 40.17
C GLU A 654 26.41 -3.10 39.74
N GLU A 655 27.18 -4.19 39.70
CA GLU A 655 28.60 -4.16 39.31
C GLU A 655 28.76 -3.90 37.80
N GLU A 656 27.84 -4.41 37.00
CA GLU A 656 27.81 -4.19 35.55
C GLU A 656 27.37 -2.75 35.25
N GLN A 657 26.29 -2.28 35.87
CA GLN A 657 25.79 -0.91 35.70
C GLN A 657 26.86 0.14 36.05
N ALA A 658 27.65 -0.09 37.11
CA ALA A 658 28.73 0.81 37.51
C ALA A 658 29.86 0.97 36.46
N LYS A 659 29.92 0.09 35.44
CA LYS A 659 30.91 0.13 34.35
C LYS A 659 30.33 0.69 33.05
N MET A 660 29.01 0.88 32.98
CA MET A 660 28.32 1.41 31.81
C MET A 660 28.39 2.93 31.79
N ASP A 661 28.43 3.52 30.58
CA ASP A 661 28.18 4.95 30.44
C ASP A 661 26.69 5.23 30.74
N THR A 662 26.43 6.02 31.77
CA THR A 662 25.10 6.52 32.11
C THR A 662 24.99 8.03 31.88
N GLU A 663 26.08 8.73 31.56
CA GLU A 663 26.05 10.18 31.36
C GLU A 663 25.66 10.56 29.92
N GLY A 664 26.05 9.75 28.93
CA GLY A 664 25.59 9.93 27.54
C GLY A 664 26.37 10.95 26.70
N PHE A 665 27.62 11.22 27.06
CA PHE A 665 28.47 12.18 26.35
C PHE A 665 29.42 11.50 25.37
N VAL A 666 29.67 12.15 24.23
CA VAL A 666 30.80 11.80 23.37
C VAL A 666 32.08 12.40 23.94
N ASN A 667 33.17 11.64 23.93
CA ASN A 667 34.49 12.16 24.29
C ASN A 667 35.04 13.07 23.19
N THR A 668 35.04 14.37 23.46
CA THR A 668 35.52 15.42 22.54
C THR A 668 36.90 15.97 22.92
N ASN A 669 37.63 15.31 23.85
CA ASN A 669 38.89 15.80 24.41
C ASN A 669 38.78 17.23 25.00
N GLY A 670 37.62 17.57 25.58
CA GLY A 670 37.38 18.85 26.26
C GLY A 670 36.86 19.98 25.37
N GLU A 671 36.57 19.73 24.10
CA GLU A 671 35.86 20.66 23.22
C GLU A 671 34.35 20.68 23.54
N SER A 672 33.73 21.87 23.54
CA SER A 672 32.28 22.00 23.64
C SER A 672 31.65 21.68 22.27
N ALA A 673 31.07 20.49 22.14
CA ALA A 673 30.43 20.06 20.90
C ALA A 673 28.95 19.68 21.12
N VAL A 674 28.16 19.80 20.05
CA VAL A 674 26.76 19.39 19.99
C VAL A 674 26.55 18.53 18.76
N PHE A 675 25.99 17.34 18.98
CA PHE A 675 25.59 16.37 17.98
C PHE A 675 24.07 16.36 17.92
N PHE A 676 23.51 17.03 16.91
CA PHE A 676 22.07 16.97 16.67
C PHE A 676 21.71 15.63 16.04
N THR A 677 20.79 14.93 16.69
CA THR A 677 20.31 13.63 16.26
C THR A 677 18.79 13.64 16.09
N PHE A 678 18.29 12.94 15.07
CA PHE A 678 16.88 12.96 14.68
C PHE A 678 16.34 11.54 14.53
N ASP A 679 15.37 11.18 15.36
CA ASP A 679 14.79 9.84 15.43
C ASP A 679 13.42 9.78 14.72
N ASP A 680 12.91 8.57 14.49
CA ASP A 680 11.65 8.23 13.80
C ASP A 680 11.64 8.40 12.27
N TRP A 681 10.51 8.90 11.74
CA TRP A 681 10.23 9.17 10.34
C TRP A 681 9.01 10.09 10.22
N GLY A 682 9.04 11.01 9.27
CA GLY A 682 7.95 11.94 8.98
C GLY A 682 7.70 12.12 7.50
N SER A 683 6.88 13.12 7.17
CA SER A 683 6.66 13.53 5.78
C SER A 683 7.86 14.27 5.19
N ASP A 684 7.89 14.40 3.86
CA ASP A 684 8.83 15.26 3.15
C ASP A 684 8.87 16.67 3.74
N VAL A 685 7.73 17.19 4.21
CA VAL A 685 7.63 18.54 4.77
C VAL A 685 8.53 18.69 6.01
N VAL A 686 8.41 17.79 6.99
CA VAL A 686 9.15 17.93 8.25
C VAL A 686 10.64 17.63 8.07
N ILE A 687 10.95 16.57 7.33
CA ILE A 687 12.34 16.16 7.13
C ILE A 687 13.08 17.20 6.28
N ASN A 688 12.48 17.72 5.19
CA ASN A 688 13.14 18.76 4.40
C ASN A 688 13.34 20.06 5.19
N ASP A 689 12.40 20.46 6.06
CA ASP A 689 12.58 21.64 6.93
C ASP A 689 13.83 21.50 7.82
N ILE A 690 14.05 20.32 8.41
CA ILE A 690 15.26 20.04 9.20
C ILE A 690 16.50 20.12 8.32
N LEU A 691 16.49 19.45 7.16
CA LEU A 691 17.63 19.43 6.23
C LEU A 691 17.98 20.83 5.72
N ASP A 692 16.99 21.66 5.42
CA ASP A 692 17.18 23.02 4.91
C ASP A 692 17.78 23.94 5.99
N VAL A 693 17.40 23.77 7.25
CA VAL A 693 18.04 24.46 8.38
C VAL A 693 19.50 24.02 8.55
N LEU A 694 19.77 22.72 8.50
CA LEU A 694 21.14 22.20 8.59
C LEU A 694 22.02 22.74 7.44
N ASP A 695 21.49 22.79 6.21
CA ASP A 695 22.21 23.33 5.05
C ASP A 695 22.39 24.84 5.12
N LYS A 696 21.37 25.60 5.57
CA LYS A 696 21.46 27.04 5.81
C LYS A 696 22.65 27.40 6.72
N HIS A 697 22.86 26.59 7.75
CA HIS A 697 23.94 26.77 8.72
C HIS A 697 25.23 26.01 8.35
N ASN A 698 25.24 25.29 7.22
CA ASN A 698 26.36 24.47 6.75
C ASN A 698 26.88 23.49 7.83
N VAL A 699 25.94 22.84 8.54
CA VAL A 699 26.21 21.84 9.57
C VAL A 699 25.59 20.49 9.18
N LYS A 700 26.02 19.42 9.86
CA LYS A 700 25.51 18.06 9.63
C LYS A 700 25.06 17.44 10.95
N GLY A 701 23.95 16.69 10.91
CA GLY A 701 23.49 15.85 12.01
C GLY A 701 23.53 14.34 11.68
N THR A 702 22.99 13.55 12.60
CA THR A 702 22.83 12.10 12.46
C THR A 702 21.36 11.72 12.57
N PHE A 703 20.83 10.94 11.63
CA PHE A 703 19.43 10.55 11.57
C PHE A 703 19.30 9.07 11.92
N PHE A 704 18.44 8.72 12.86
CA PHE A 704 18.11 7.33 13.18
C PHE A 704 16.75 7.01 12.58
N ALA A 705 16.77 6.33 11.44
CA ALA A 705 15.56 6.10 10.65
C ALA A 705 14.88 4.77 11.01
N LEU A 706 13.56 4.73 10.88
CA LEU A 706 12.79 3.49 10.94
C LEU A 706 12.85 2.75 9.60
N GLY A 707 13.25 1.48 9.64
CA GLY A 707 13.45 0.66 8.44
C GLY A 707 12.19 0.52 7.58
N LYS A 708 11.01 0.38 8.19
CA LYS A 708 9.74 0.19 7.46
C LYS A 708 9.39 1.33 6.49
N TYR A 709 9.79 2.57 6.80
CA TYR A 709 9.52 3.73 5.93
C TYR A 709 10.58 3.92 4.84
N VAL A 710 11.61 3.09 4.82
CA VAL A 710 12.62 3.01 3.76
C VAL A 710 12.35 1.81 2.86
N ASP A 711 11.82 0.74 3.43
CA ASP A 711 11.52 -0.51 2.75
C ASP A 711 10.46 -0.32 1.65
N ILE A 712 10.90 -0.46 0.40
CA ILE A 712 10.06 -0.39 -0.80
C ILE A 712 9.04 -1.53 -0.90
N GLU A 713 9.21 -2.59 -0.10
CA GLU A 713 8.34 -3.76 -0.05
C GLU A 713 7.40 -3.73 1.17
N SER A 714 7.44 -2.68 2.00
CA SER A 714 6.62 -2.57 3.22
C SER A 714 5.11 -2.38 2.95
N ASN A 715 4.74 -1.95 1.75
CA ASN A 715 3.38 -1.52 1.38
C ASN A 715 2.83 -0.34 2.22
N ILE A 716 3.68 0.34 2.99
CA ILE A 716 3.29 1.51 3.76
C ILE A 716 3.18 2.71 2.82
N SER A 717 2.07 3.45 2.91
CA SER A 717 1.75 4.54 2.00
C SER A 717 2.79 5.68 1.98
N ASN A 718 3.52 5.91 3.07
CA ASN A 718 4.55 6.94 3.21
C ASN A 718 5.99 6.39 3.22
N ALA A 719 6.23 5.16 2.77
CA ALA A 719 7.59 4.69 2.51
C ALA A 719 8.25 5.61 1.46
N ASN A 720 9.47 6.09 1.74
CA ASN A 720 10.16 7.09 0.94
C ASN A 720 11.68 6.87 0.91
N PRO A 721 12.18 5.94 0.08
CA PRO A 721 13.62 5.71 -0.09
C PRO A 721 14.34 6.93 -0.68
N ASN A 722 13.66 7.74 -1.50
CA ASN A 722 14.21 8.94 -2.12
C ASN A 722 14.57 10.01 -1.07
N LEU A 723 13.79 10.12 0.00
CA LEU A 723 14.05 11.02 1.12
C LEU A 723 15.23 10.52 1.97
N LEU A 724 15.33 9.21 2.25
CA LEU A 724 16.51 8.66 2.92
C LEU A 724 17.79 8.96 2.13
N ARG A 725 17.75 8.74 0.81
CA ARG A 725 18.90 9.04 -0.04
C ARG A 725 19.20 10.54 -0.10
N THR A 726 18.18 11.40 0.00
CA THR A 726 18.38 12.85 0.12
C THR A 726 19.17 13.20 1.39
N ILE A 727 18.81 12.60 2.54
CA ILE A 727 19.54 12.78 3.81
C ILE A 727 21.02 12.37 3.64
N ALA A 728 21.28 11.20 3.05
CA ALA A 728 22.63 10.70 2.80
C ALA A 728 23.46 11.61 1.88
N LEU A 729 22.89 12.03 0.73
CA LEU A 729 23.60 12.88 -0.23
C LEU A 729 23.90 14.29 0.32
N ARG A 730 23.12 14.77 1.30
CA ARG A 730 23.42 16.01 2.03
C ARG A 730 24.55 15.83 3.06
N GLY A 731 25.12 14.63 3.20
CA GLY A 731 26.32 14.34 3.98
C GLY A 731 26.07 13.97 5.45
N HIS A 732 24.81 13.73 5.81
CA HIS A 732 24.40 13.33 7.16
C HIS A 732 24.71 11.86 7.42
N ASP A 733 24.92 11.53 8.69
CA ASP A 733 25.00 10.12 9.09
C ASP A 733 23.60 9.54 9.24
N ILE A 734 23.46 8.25 8.95
CA ILE A 734 22.21 7.52 9.08
C ILE A 734 22.48 6.26 9.91
N GLY A 735 21.75 6.10 11.01
CA GLY A 735 21.71 4.90 11.84
C GLY A 735 20.33 4.26 11.84
N SER A 736 20.21 3.12 12.48
CA SER A 736 18.95 2.40 12.63
C SER A 736 18.20 2.87 13.88
N HIS A 737 16.88 3.05 13.75
CA HIS A 737 15.95 3.13 14.87
C HIS A 737 15.05 1.87 14.92
N THR A 738 15.64 0.70 14.61
CA THR A 738 14.99 -0.59 14.33
C THR A 738 14.11 -0.59 13.07
N TYR A 739 13.41 -1.69 12.79
CA TYR A 739 12.55 -1.79 11.61
C TYR A 739 11.16 -1.19 11.87
N ASP A 740 10.52 -1.58 12.98
CA ASP A 740 9.13 -1.20 13.32
C ASP A 740 9.01 -0.49 14.68
N HIS A 741 10.09 0.17 15.14
CA HIS A 741 10.15 0.83 16.46
C HIS A 741 10.11 -0.21 17.62
N ASP A 742 10.71 -1.37 17.38
CA ASP A 742 10.85 -2.47 18.34
C ASP A 742 11.73 -2.08 19.54
N GLN A 743 11.28 -2.35 20.76
CA GLN A 743 12.05 -2.10 21.98
C GLN A 743 13.12 -3.17 22.23
N LEU A 744 14.10 -2.87 23.08
CA LEU A 744 15.20 -3.80 23.36
C LEU A 744 14.82 -4.94 24.33
N ASP A 745 13.61 -4.96 24.90
CA ASP A 745 13.06 -6.13 25.59
C ASP A 745 12.26 -7.08 24.69
N THR A 746 12.10 -6.76 23.41
CA THR A 746 11.63 -7.72 22.40
C THR A 746 12.46 -9.00 22.45
N ASP A 747 11.85 -10.13 22.10
CA ASP A 747 12.55 -11.41 22.05
C ASP A 747 13.84 -11.30 21.20
N PRO A 748 14.99 -11.83 21.68
CA PRO A 748 16.27 -11.67 20.98
C PRO A 748 16.28 -12.10 19.51
N GLU A 749 15.54 -13.15 19.12
CA GLU A 749 15.52 -13.59 17.73
C GLU A 749 14.61 -12.70 16.87
N GLU A 750 13.47 -12.25 17.41
CA GLU A 750 12.62 -11.25 16.75
C GLU A 750 13.37 -9.91 16.56
N LEU A 751 14.04 -9.44 17.61
CA LEU A 751 14.84 -8.22 17.58
C LEU A 751 15.96 -8.32 16.55
N LYS A 752 16.65 -9.47 16.48
CA LYS A 752 17.69 -9.72 15.47
C LYS A 752 17.14 -9.69 14.05
N ILE A 753 15.95 -10.25 13.80
CA ILE A 753 15.29 -10.15 12.49
C ILE A 753 15.00 -8.68 12.16
N SER A 754 14.42 -7.92 13.10
CA SER A 754 14.12 -6.49 12.92
C SER A 754 15.40 -5.68 12.62
N LEU A 755 16.43 -5.83 13.44
CA LEU A 755 17.70 -5.11 13.31
C LEU A 755 18.41 -5.41 11.99
N ASN A 756 18.49 -6.68 11.59
CA ASN A 756 19.07 -7.08 10.32
C ASN A 756 18.27 -6.54 9.14
N LYS A 757 16.93 -6.65 9.19
CA LYS A 757 16.06 -6.12 8.14
C LYS A 757 16.18 -4.60 8.00
N SER A 758 16.17 -3.88 9.12
CA SER A 758 16.35 -2.42 9.16
C SER A 758 17.65 -1.98 8.47
N HIS A 759 18.77 -2.64 8.79
CA HIS A 759 20.03 -2.34 8.12
C HIS A 759 20.01 -2.70 6.62
N MET A 760 19.49 -3.87 6.25
CA MET A 760 19.42 -4.33 4.86
C MET A 760 18.66 -3.37 3.95
N VAL A 761 17.48 -2.89 4.39
CA VAL A 761 16.66 -1.99 3.58
C VAL A 761 17.31 -0.61 3.43
N MET A 762 18.03 -0.13 4.45
CA MET A 762 18.83 1.09 4.34
C MET A 762 20.05 0.89 3.44
N ASP A 763 20.80 -0.21 3.58
CA ASP A 763 21.96 -0.52 2.73
C ASP A 763 21.56 -0.63 1.26
N ARG A 764 20.37 -1.16 0.97
CA ARG A 764 19.80 -1.20 -0.37
C ARG A 764 19.66 0.18 -1.02
N VAL A 765 19.36 1.21 -0.23
CA VAL A 765 19.07 2.58 -0.71
C VAL A 765 20.28 3.51 -0.65
N ILE A 766 21.15 3.37 0.36
CA ILE A 766 22.24 4.31 0.66
C ILE A 766 23.61 3.66 0.94
N GLY A 767 23.73 2.33 0.81
CA GLY A 767 24.97 1.60 1.08
C GLY A 767 26.18 2.06 0.25
N ASP A 768 25.92 2.69 -0.90
CA ASP A 768 26.92 3.27 -1.80
C ASP A 768 27.45 4.66 -1.38
N LEU A 769 26.86 5.29 -0.35
CA LEU A 769 27.13 6.69 0.01
C LEU A 769 27.96 6.87 1.29
N GLY A 770 28.39 5.78 1.94
CA GLY A 770 29.18 5.83 3.18
C GLY A 770 28.50 6.53 4.37
N SER A 771 27.23 6.90 4.22
CA SER A 771 26.42 7.63 5.20
C SER A 771 25.71 6.69 6.18
N LEU A 772 25.44 5.45 5.76
CA LEU A 772 24.92 4.40 6.64
C LEU A 772 26.01 3.99 7.63
N LYS A 773 25.76 4.20 8.92
CA LYS A 773 26.64 3.83 10.01
C LYS A 773 26.03 2.66 10.79
N PRO A 774 26.83 1.75 11.34
CA PRO A 774 26.39 0.68 12.22
C PRO A 774 26.04 1.24 13.62
N TYR A 775 25.20 2.29 13.65
CA TYR A 775 24.72 2.92 14.87
C TYR A 775 23.25 2.54 15.08
N LEU A 776 22.89 2.23 16.32
CA LEU A 776 21.52 1.96 16.74
C LEU A 776 21.09 3.00 17.77
N ARG A 777 19.90 3.56 17.57
CA ARG A 777 19.14 4.26 18.60
C ARG A 777 18.03 3.35 19.09
N PRO A 778 18.05 2.93 20.36
CA PRO A 778 16.94 2.18 20.97
C PRO A 778 15.65 3.01 20.97
N PRO A 779 14.53 2.47 20.46
CA PRO A 779 13.21 3.04 20.65
C PRO A 779 12.90 3.31 22.12
N THR A 780 12.23 4.44 22.36
CA THR A 780 11.93 4.98 23.70
C THR A 780 13.16 5.16 24.61
N LEU A 781 14.38 5.12 24.05
CA LEU A 781 15.65 5.03 24.77
C LEU A 781 15.74 3.85 25.76
N TYR A 782 14.84 2.88 25.67
CA TYR A 782 14.72 1.81 26.64
C TYR A 782 15.81 0.76 26.41
N ILE A 783 16.41 0.29 27.50
CA ILE A 783 17.51 -0.69 27.48
C ILE A 783 17.15 -1.92 28.30
N ASN A 784 17.35 -3.07 27.67
CA ASN A 784 17.46 -4.36 28.35
C ASN A 784 18.82 -4.98 27.98
N LYS A 785 19.48 -5.63 28.95
CA LYS A 785 20.75 -6.33 28.73
C LYS A 785 20.71 -7.29 27.55
N SER A 786 19.68 -8.14 27.45
CA SER A 786 19.60 -9.12 26.35
C SER A 786 19.48 -8.43 25.00
N GLY A 787 18.66 -7.38 24.89
CA GLY A 787 18.53 -6.61 23.64
C GLY A 787 19.80 -5.85 23.28
N LEU A 788 20.51 -5.31 24.27
CA LEU A 788 21.78 -4.62 24.04
C LEU A 788 22.84 -5.60 23.53
N GLU A 789 22.94 -6.78 24.14
CA GLU A 789 23.80 -7.87 23.67
C GLU A 789 23.42 -8.30 22.24
N THR A 790 22.13 -8.47 21.95
CA THR A 790 21.61 -8.78 20.60
C THR A 790 22.02 -7.72 19.58
N ALA A 791 21.91 -6.43 19.90
CA ALA A 791 22.31 -5.36 19.00
C ALA A 791 23.80 -5.42 18.63
N PHE A 792 24.68 -5.60 19.62
CA PHE A 792 26.13 -5.73 19.35
C PHE A 792 26.46 -7.04 18.62
N GLN A 793 25.74 -8.13 18.88
CA GLN A 793 25.86 -9.38 18.12
C GLN A 793 25.41 -9.22 16.67
N CYS A 794 24.40 -8.39 16.40
CA CYS A 794 23.94 -8.06 15.05
C CYS A 794 24.93 -7.21 14.24
N GLY A 795 26.06 -6.79 14.82
CA GLY A 795 27.10 -6.05 14.10
C GLY A 795 27.08 -4.54 14.29
N PHE A 796 26.17 -3.98 15.10
CA PHE A 796 26.19 -2.55 15.43
C PHE A 796 27.45 -2.18 16.21
N ASP A 797 28.15 -1.11 15.82
CA ASP A 797 29.34 -0.62 16.51
C ASP A 797 28.99 0.22 17.73
N TYR A 798 27.86 0.94 17.71
CA TYR A 798 27.41 1.78 18.83
C TYR A 798 25.90 1.67 19.05
N VAL A 799 25.49 1.71 20.32
CA VAL A 799 24.11 1.89 20.75
C VAL A 799 24.04 3.20 21.54
N ILE A 800 23.20 4.14 21.10
CA ILE A 800 23.33 5.56 21.45
C ILE A 800 21.99 6.09 21.96
N ASN A 801 21.94 6.49 23.24
CA ASN A 801 20.80 7.18 23.85
C ASN A 801 21.01 8.69 23.95
N GLY A 802 22.25 9.12 24.16
CA GLY A 802 22.61 10.54 24.26
C GLY A 802 22.10 11.22 25.53
N ASN A 803 22.73 12.33 25.92
CA ASN A 803 22.48 12.95 27.22
C ASN A 803 21.24 13.86 27.29
N ILE A 804 20.77 14.43 26.17
CA ILE A 804 19.64 15.38 26.13
C ILE A 804 18.50 14.79 25.30
N SER A 805 17.31 14.66 25.89
CA SER A 805 16.09 14.29 25.16
C SER A 805 15.10 15.45 25.17
N THR A 806 14.82 16.01 24.00
CA THR A 806 14.13 17.31 23.91
C THR A 806 12.61 17.24 24.05
N HIS A 807 12.00 16.06 23.94
CA HIS A 807 10.54 15.89 23.94
C HIS A 807 9.83 16.84 22.95
N ASP A 808 10.46 17.09 21.81
CA ASP A 808 10.01 18.06 20.80
C ASP A 808 8.65 17.74 20.16
N TYR A 809 8.21 16.48 20.22
CA TYR A 809 6.87 16.05 19.82
C TYR A 809 5.76 16.50 20.81
N GLU A 810 6.11 16.88 22.04
CA GLU A 810 5.21 17.45 23.06
C GLU A 810 5.29 18.99 23.14
N ALA A 811 6.29 19.59 22.50
CA ALA A 811 6.54 21.03 22.61
C ALA A 811 5.36 21.85 22.09
N VAL A 812 4.95 22.87 22.85
CA VAL A 812 3.86 23.78 22.41
C VAL A 812 4.38 25.00 21.65
N SER A 813 5.68 25.27 21.69
CA SER A 813 6.35 26.31 20.90
C SER A 813 7.84 26.02 20.65
N GLY A 814 8.40 26.64 19.60
CA GLY A 814 9.84 26.55 19.33
C GLY A 814 10.72 27.28 20.35
N GLU A 815 10.18 28.29 21.05
CA GLU A 815 10.86 29.00 22.15
C GLU A 815 11.06 28.08 23.36
N GLU A 816 10.01 27.40 23.80
CA GLU A 816 10.07 26.45 24.91
C GLU A 816 11.06 25.31 24.63
N LEU A 817 10.98 24.72 23.42
CA LEU A 817 11.90 23.68 22.98
C LEU A 817 13.36 24.16 23.01
N LEU A 818 13.60 25.41 22.57
CA LEU A 818 14.93 26.01 22.60
C LEU A 818 15.43 26.27 24.03
N GLU A 819 14.58 26.78 24.92
CA GLU A 819 14.93 27.04 26.32
C GLU A 819 15.26 25.74 27.06
N GLY A 820 14.48 24.68 26.86
CA GLY A 820 14.75 23.34 27.40
C GLY A 820 16.10 22.81 26.95
N LEU A 821 16.33 22.80 25.62
CA LEU A 821 17.62 22.41 25.04
C LEU A 821 18.80 23.21 25.61
N GLU A 822 18.70 24.54 25.66
CA GLU A 822 19.77 25.41 26.14
C GLU A 822 20.10 25.17 27.62
N SER A 823 19.11 24.78 28.43
CA SER A 823 19.27 24.55 29.87
C SER A 823 20.04 23.27 30.21
N GLU A 824 20.06 22.29 29.32
CA GLU A 824 20.69 20.99 29.55
C GLU A 824 22.11 20.87 28.96
N LEU A 825 22.55 21.86 28.16
CA LEU A 825 23.87 21.83 27.54
C LEU A 825 25.01 21.92 28.56
N VAL A 826 25.95 20.99 28.44
CA VAL A 826 27.16 20.95 29.28
C VAL A 826 28.38 21.40 28.47
N LYS A 827 29.10 22.40 29.00
CA LYS A 827 30.34 22.89 28.39
C LYS A 827 31.48 21.87 28.51
N LYS A 828 32.42 21.92 27.54
CA LYS A 828 33.60 21.06 27.43
C LYS A 828 33.29 19.56 27.36
N LYS A 829 32.11 19.23 26.83
CA LYS A 829 31.60 17.88 26.62
C LYS A 829 31.00 17.79 25.21
N GLY A 830 30.88 16.57 24.69
CA GLY A 830 30.13 16.27 23.47
C GLY A 830 28.68 15.95 23.79
N ASN A 831 27.79 16.93 23.65
CA ASN A 831 26.37 16.78 23.95
C ASN A 831 25.67 16.11 22.77
N ILE A 832 25.01 14.98 22.98
CA ILE A 832 24.12 14.35 22.00
C ILE A 832 22.70 14.79 22.31
N VAL A 833 22.09 15.48 21.35
CA VAL A 833 20.73 16.02 21.47
C VAL A 833 19.79 15.15 20.65
N VAL A 834 18.81 14.55 21.32
CA VAL A 834 17.76 13.74 20.72
C VAL A 834 16.57 14.61 20.38
N MET A 835 16.29 14.71 19.09
CA MET A 835 15.14 15.35 18.49
C MET A 835 14.44 14.33 17.59
N HIS A 836 13.24 14.63 17.11
CA HIS A 836 12.47 13.75 16.25
C HIS A 836 12.23 14.39 14.88
N MET A 837 12.10 13.55 13.86
CA MET A 837 11.71 13.93 12.51
C MET A 837 10.30 13.47 12.13
N ASN A 838 9.49 13.07 13.12
CA ASN A 838 8.08 12.72 12.93
C ASN A 838 7.18 13.96 12.75
N ASN A 839 5.93 13.76 12.29
CA ASN A 839 5.04 14.87 11.96
C ASN A 839 4.58 15.70 13.18
N GLN A 840 4.59 15.11 14.38
CA GLN A 840 4.23 15.76 15.63
C GLN A 840 5.29 16.79 16.07
N ALA A 841 6.57 16.52 15.79
CA ALA A 841 7.72 17.37 16.11
C ALA A 841 7.86 18.61 15.20
N SER A 842 6.75 19.33 15.00
CA SER A 842 6.65 20.43 14.02
C SER A 842 7.48 21.68 14.34
N TYR A 843 7.98 21.82 15.58
CA TYR A 843 8.78 22.94 16.05
C TYR A 843 10.29 22.71 15.96
N THR A 844 10.73 21.47 15.70
CA THR A 844 12.14 21.04 15.72
C THR A 844 13.02 21.88 14.81
N ALA A 845 12.65 22.03 13.53
CA ALA A 845 13.42 22.83 12.59
C ALA A 845 13.54 24.31 13.02
N GLY A 846 12.47 24.89 13.57
CA GLY A 846 12.46 26.28 14.02
C GLY A 846 13.31 26.53 15.27
N ALA A 847 13.29 25.60 16.23
CA ALA A 847 14.16 25.67 17.41
C ALA A 847 15.63 25.45 17.04
N LEU A 848 15.90 24.50 16.15
CA LEU A 848 17.23 24.22 15.61
C LEU A 848 17.83 25.45 14.91
N ASP A 849 17.05 26.13 14.05
CA ASP A 849 17.48 27.35 13.33
C ASP A 849 17.89 28.47 14.30
N LYS A 850 17.07 28.68 15.34
CA LYS A 850 17.36 29.69 16.39
C LYS A 850 18.60 29.33 17.18
N PHE A 851 18.74 28.07 17.59
CA PHE A 851 19.93 27.60 18.32
C PHE A 851 21.20 27.83 17.49
N LEU A 852 21.21 27.37 16.24
CA LEU A 852 22.38 27.48 15.35
C LEU A 852 22.73 28.95 15.08
N THR A 853 21.72 29.80 14.85
CA THR A 853 21.91 31.25 14.69
C THR A 853 22.53 31.88 15.95
N LYS A 854 22.01 31.58 17.15
CA LYS A 854 22.57 32.07 18.42
C LYS A 854 24.01 31.57 18.63
N ASN A 855 24.29 30.33 18.27
CA ASN A 855 25.63 29.74 18.37
C ASN A 855 26.63 30.45 17.44
N GLU A 856 26.24 30.74 16.19
CA GLU A 856 27.03 31.51 15.23
C GLU A 856 27.31 32.95 15.68
N GLN A 857 26.35 33.57 16.36
CA GLN A 857 26.49 34.89 16.96
C GLN A 857 27.32 34.89 18.26
N GLY A 858 27.70 33.72 18.77
CA GLY A 858 28.49 33.59 20.00
C GLY A 858 27.73 33.91 21.28
N ILE A 859 26.39 33.79 21.27
CA ILE A 859 25.52 34.14 22.41
C ILE A 859 25.84 33.31 23.66
N TYR A 860 26.32 32.08 23.50
CA TYR A 860 26.67 31.17 24.61
C TYR A 860 28.05 31.43 25.24
N GLY A 861 28.74 32.50 24.81
CA GLY A 861 30.06 32.94 25.28
C GLY A 861 31.23 32.14 24.71
N GLU A 862 31.05 30.84 24.50
CA GLU A 862 31.90 30.00 23.65
C GLU A 862 31.03 29.35 22.58
N ARG A 863 31.54 29.25 21.35
CA ARG A 863 30.82 28.62 20.25
C ARG A 863 30.90 27.11 20.39
N TYR A 864 29.76 26.43 20.39
CA TYR A 864 29.70 24.99 20.30
C TYR A 864 30.10 24.56 18.89
N ARG A 865 30.96 23.54 18.79
CA ARG A 865 31.19 22.85 17.53
C ARG A 865 29.99 21.97 17.21
N ILE A 866 29.37 22.19 16.06
CA ILE A 866 28.29 21.34 15.57
C ILE A 866 28.91 20.28 14.66
N ALA A 867 28.65 19.01 14.96
CA ALA A 867 29.23 17.87 14.26
C ALA A 867 28.22 16.73 14.17
N LYS A 868 28.45 15.82 13.22
CA LYS A 868 27.74 14.53 13.18
C LYS A 868 28.52 13.49 13.97
N LEU A 869 27.85 12.42 14.40
CA LEU A 869 28.45 11.44 15.31
C LEU A 869 29.73 10.80 14.75
N SER A 870 29.78 10.50 13.45
CA SER A 870 30.97 9.87 12.84
C SER A 870 32.20 10.78 12.74
N ASP A 871 32.09 12.07 13.08
CA ASP A 871 33.27 12.93 13.20
C ASP A 871 34.09 12.62 14.46
N TYR A 872 33.49 11.92 15.44
CA TYR A 872 34.10 11.60 16.75
C TYR A 872 33.99 10.12 17.13
N LEU A 873 33.00 9.39 16.60
CA LEU A 873 32.85 7.95 16.77
C LEU A 873 33.50 7.22 15.59
N ASN A 874 34.50 6.38 15.88
CA ASN A 874 35.16 5.52 14.89
C ASN A 874 34.52 4.15 14.83
#